data_AF-A0A7Y3H8K1-F1
#
_entry.id   AF-A0A7Y3H8K1-F1
#
_cell.length_a   1.000
_cell.length_b   1.000
_cell.length_c   1.000
_cell.angle_alpha   90.00
_cell.angle_beta   90.00
_cell.angle_gamma   90.00
#
_symmetry.space_group_name_H-M   'P 1'
#
loop_
_entity.id
_entity.type
_entity.pdbx_description
1 polymer ?
#
loop_
_entity_poly.entity_id
_entity_poly.type
_entity_poly.pdbx_seq_one_letter_code
_entity_poly.pdbx_strand_id
1 'polypeptide(L)'
;MKPRFFPCIPALILAVSSAAAQDSILDTLKLPSDYQQTSALMKMLDAADEQDLQRYVEQALTIEDDRDKSGGLNLIYSRYLDLDPDAAVDHWLRESRPNTPDILVSMFYSWAKFDLEAAINKSTSLTSTRNREWAKRGILTAYAGASPAELQAIGARLGDPEESLVDGFAMFQIFQLSSADPIAALELASKVENPDQRRHVHSQIGMEWAKKDPLGALGHARNISAERDRETFKQGILGQLGNTSPTTLLDLLDEPVLGRQDRLNMVGIAFTRLSRSEPDYALTLARELTDQTLRRAAYQQIFSEAAKNDPRQALELLESLNSQELVNSHAPDILMRLAKVDAEYALAWALERPLIGQMLFNQIIAQMAGSDLEEALDVVIALPESQSRVQHLGTIVARFGSENPTEALGLLDLLPPGQIRNTTTGEIVSSWARNDPAAVTAWILEQSPQLQSSLVSNVGYAIAGTNMDLARVLVTELPPSQARTSLIGQVTHLMVQSDMNSALVWAESLPAGPDRDEALETVISNMAMRDVDHALLLVPTLGNSQRQRGAYHNILSSWMQRDIEAAAQWVLSETDGALFQQSVSQVASAWATWNLDRAVNWLSKIEHTEARDHGLASLLHHSSLTETDAGRIISAIESPQLKLQGISTYVMQVARYDIETARAMISRFATSTEQLESLNQQLEMIESRF
;
A
#
# COMPACT_ATOMS: atom_id res chain seq x y z
N MET A 1 -14.06 -25.97 -69.15
CA MET A 1 -14.88 -27.06 -69.74
C MET A 1 -14.65 -28.33 -68.93
N LYS A 2 -15.69 -28.75 -68.17
CA LYS A 2 -16.15 -30.12 -67.90
C LYS A 2 -15.24 -31.18 -67.18
N PRO A 3 -15.86 -32.17 -66.50
CA PRO A 3 -15.64 -32.36 -65.05
C PRO A 3 -15.51 -33.84 -64.56
N ARG A 4 -15.26 -33.96 -63.24
CA ARG A 4 -15.76 -34.96 -62.24
C ARG A 4 -15.59 -36.50 -62.40
N PHE A 5 -15.42 -37.07 -61.19
CA PHE A 5 -15.79 -38.41 -60.67
C PHE A 5 -14.70 -39.48 -60.60
N PHE A 6 -14.26 -39.77 -59.36
CA PHE A 6 -13.77 -41.08 -58.93
C PHE A 6 -14.89 -41.81 -58.13
N PRO A 7 -14.95 -43.16 -58.17
CA PRO A 7 -16.18 -43.92 -57.96
C PRO A 7 -16.31 -44.56 -56.57
N CYS A 8 -17.48 -45.15 -56.39
CA CYS A 8 -18.08 -45.75 -55.21
C CYS A 8 -17.26 -46.85 -54.49
N ILE A 9 -17.44 -46.85 -53.17
CA ILE A 9 -17.27 -47.97 -52.22
C ILE A 9 -18.28 -49.07 -52.57
N PRO A 10 -17.87 -50.35 -52.66
CA PRO A 10 -18.56 -51.37 -51.86
C PRO A 10 -17.65 -52.53 -51.41
N ALA A 11 -17.60 -52.79 -50.09
CA ALA A 11 -17.53 -54.11 -49.47
C ALA A 11 -17.37 -53.95 -47.94
N LEU A 12 -18.44 -53.52 -47.29
CA LEU A 12 -18.56 -53.48 -45.82
C LEU A 12 -19.49 -54.62 -45.40
N ILE A 13 -19.12 -55.86 -45.76
CA ILE A 13 -19.73 -57.11 -45.29
C ILE A 13 -18.57 -58.10 -45.16
N LEU A 14 -18.46 -58.74 -43.99
CA LEU A 14 -17.39 -59.66 -43.52
C LEU A 14 -16.25 -59.03 -42.69
N ALA A 15 -16.61 -58.48 -41.54
CA ALA A 15 -15.83 -58.65 -40.30
C ALA A 15 -16.71 -58.39 -39.06
N VAL A 16 -17.83 -59.09 -38.95
CA VAL A 16 -18.52 -59.34 -37.68
C VAL A 16 -18.44 -60.84 -37.46
N SER A 17 -17.46 -61.29 -36.66
CA SER A 17 -17.46 -62.57 -35.93
C SER A 17 -16.06 -62.87 -35.36
N SER A 18 -15.70 -62.18 -34.28
CA SER A 18 -15.28 -62.81 -33.01
C SER A 18 -14.91 -61.69 -32.05
N ALA A 19 -15.93 -61.04 -31.48
CA ALA A 19 -15.74 -60.40 -30.20
C ALA A 19 -15.42 -61.52 -29.21
N ALA A 20 -14.13 -61.69 -28.88
CA ALA A 20 -13.80 -62.33 -27.62
C ALA A 20 -14.53 -61.52 -26.55
N ALA A 21 -15.31 -62.18 -25.68
CA ALA A 21 -15.87 -61.54 -24.52
C ALA A 21 -14.70 -60.88 -23.76
N GLN A 22 -14.68 -59.55 -23.73
CA GLN A 22 -13.72 -58.82 -22.94
C GLN A 22 -14.24 -58.89 -21.51
N ASP A 23 -13.59 -59.71 -20.67
CA ASP A 23 -14.04 -59.95 -19.28
C ASP A 23 -13.52 -58.86 -18.30
N SER A 24 -12.82 -57.83 -18.81
CA SER A 24 -12.20 -56.76 -18.02
C SER A 24 -12.23 -55.39 -18.68
N ILE A 25 -12.32 -54.34 -17.85
CA ILE A 25 -12.23 -52.94 -18.28
C ILE A 25 -10.85 -52.63 -18.88
N LEU A 26 -9.80 -53.20 -18.29
CA LEU A 26 -8.42 -52.98 -18.71
C LEU A 26 -8.14 -53.50 -20.12
N ASP A 27 -8.82 -54.57 -20.55
CA ASP A 27 -8.70 -55.08 -21.91
C ASP A 27 -9.53 -54.30 -22.92
N THR A 28 -10.55 -53.59 -22.45
CA THR A 28 -11.41 -52.72 -23.26
C THR A 28 -10.69 -51.40 -23.60
N LEU A 29 -9.91 -50.85 -22.66
CA LEU A 29 -9.10 -49.63 -22.87
C LEU A 29 -7.90 -49.83 -23.80
N LYS A 30 -7.51 -51.08 -24.11
CA LYS A 30 -6.44 -51.40 -25.08
C LYS A 30 -6.92 -51.34 -26.54
N LEU A 31 -8.21 -51.10 -26.79
CA LEU A 31 -8.74 -51.01 -28.14
C LEU A 31 -8.20 -49.76 -28.88
N PRO A 32 -7.97 -49.84 -30.19
CA PRO A 32 -7.17 -48.85 -30.93
C PRO A 32 -7.89 -47.51 -31.20
N SER A 33 -9.15 -47.33 -30.81
CA SER A 33 -9.85 -46.05 -30.95
C SER A 33 -10.88 -45.81 -29.85
N ASP A 34 -11.03 -44.54 -29.45
CA ASP A 34 -11.97 -44.09 -28.41
C ASP A 34 -13.41 -44.53 -28.67
N TYR A 35 -13.82 -44.54 -29.95
CA TYR A 35 -15.15 -45.01 -30.36
C TYR A 35 -15.33 -46.51 -30.11
N GLN A 36 -14.32 -47.33 -30.41
CA GLN A 36 -14.36 -48.78 -30.16
C GLN A 36 -14.29 -49.08 -28.67
N GLN A 37 -13.47 -48.35 -27.91
CA GLN A 37 -13.39 -48.46 -26.44
C GLN A 37 -14.76 -48.16 -25.81
N THR A 38 -15.37 -47.01 -26.15
CA THR A 38 -16.66 -46.58 -25.58
C THR A 38 -17.79 -47.55 -25.95
N SER A 39 -17.86 -48.01 -27.20
CA SER A 39 -18.91 -48.94 -27.64
C SER A 39 -18.81 -50.33 -27.01
N ALA A 40 -17.58 -50.83 -26.81
CA ALA A 40 -17.35 -52.10 -26.13
C ALA A 40 -17.66 -51.99 -24.62
N LEU A 41 -17.26 -50.89 -23.98
CA LEU A 41 -17.55 -50.64 -22.57
C LEU A 41 -19.06 -50.54 -22.32
N MET A 42 -19.81 -49.81 -23.15
CA MET A 42 -21.27 -49.71 -23.03
C MET A 42 -21.97 -51.08 -23.13
N LYS A 43 -21.59 -51.91 -24.11
CA LYS A 43 -22.15 -53.28 -24.24
C LYS A 43 -21.84 -54.17 -23.05
N MET A 44 -20.64 -54.04 -22.48
CA MET A 44 -20.24 -54.79 -21.30
C MET A 44 -21.03 -54.36 -20.07
N LEU A 45 -21.23 -53.05 -19.89
CA LEU A 45 -22.02 -52.49 -18.78
C LEU A 45 -23.52 -52.80 -18.91
N ASP A 46 -24.08 -52.84 -20.12
CA ASP A 46 -25.49 -53.17 -20.33
C ASP A 46 -25.85 -54.57 -19.81
N ALA A 47 -24.94 -55.52 -19.93
CA ALA A 47 -25.12 -56.92 -19.50
C ALA A 47 -24.66 -57.20 -18.05
N ALA A 48 -24.03 -56.23 -17.39
CA ALA A 48 -23.46 -56.39 -16.06
C ALA A 48 -24.52 -56.35 -14.95
N ASP A 49 -24.38 -57.21 -13.94
CA ASP A 49 -25.11 -57.11 -12.68
C ASP A 49 -24.33 -56.29 -11.64
N GLU A 50 -24.89 -56.16 -10.44
CA GLU A 50 -24.27 -55.38 -9.37
C GLU A 50 -22.85 -55.89 -8.98
N GLN A 51 -22.63 -57.20 -8.93
CA GLN A 51 -21.33 -57.76 -8.54
C GLN A 51 -20.28 -57.52 -9.63
N ASP A 52 -20.70 -57.61 -10.90
CA ASP A 52 -19.86 -57.26 -12.02
C ASP A 52 -19.45 -55.79 -11.99
N LEU A 53 -20.38 -54.87 -11.70
CA LEU A 53 -20.10 -53.44 -11.62
C LEU A 53 -19.15 -53.09 -10.47
N GLN A 54 -19.28 -53.73 -9.31
CA GLN A 54 -18.34 -53.56 -8.19
C GLN A 54 -16.92 -53.99 -8.59
N ARG A 55 -16.79 -55.18 -9.19
CA ARG A 55 -15.52 -55.69 -9.72
C ARG A 55 -14.92 -54.76 -10.79
N TYR A 56 -15.76 -54.15 -11.61
CA TYR A 56 -15.35 -53.18 -12.62
C TYR A 56 -14.85 -51.87 -12.02
N VAL A 57 -15.48 -51.36 -10.95
CA VAL A 57 -14.97 -50.19 -10.21
C VAL A 57 -13.56 -50.48 -9.65
N GLU A 58 -13.36 -51.63 -9.03
CA GLU A 58 -12.03 -52.03 -8.50
C GLU A 58 -10.96 -52.01 -9.59
N GLN A 59 -11.27 -52.55 -10.78
CA GLN A 59 -10.36 -52.52 -11.92
C GLN A 59 -10.08 -51.09 -12.40
N ALA A 60 -11.12 -50.26 -12.53
CA ALA A 60 -10.98 -48.89 -13.00
C ALA A 60 -10.14 -48.03 -12.05
N LEU A 61 -10.19 -48.29 -10.74
CA LEU A 61 -9.36 -47.60 -9.74
C LEU A 61 -7.85 -47.87 -9.89
N THR A 62 -7.46 -48.95 -10.60
CA THR A 62 -6.04 -49.28 -10.87
C THR A 62 -5.43 -48.54 -12.05
N ILE A 63 -6.22 -47.80 -12.83
CA ILE A 63 -5.74 -47.06 -14.01
C ILE A 63 -4.80 -45.91 -13.56
N GLU A 64 -3.66 -45.71 -14.23
CA GLU A 64 -2.72 -44.64 -13.86
C GLU A 64 -3.19 -43.25 -14.34
N ASP A 65 -3.69 -43.15 -15.58
CA ASP A 65 -4.18 -41.89 -16.15
C ASP A 65 -5.50 -41.45 -15.48
N ASP A 66 -5.51 -40.27 -14.87
CA ASP A 66 -6.64 -39.76 -14.10
C ASP A 66 -7.86 -39.40 -14.97
N ARG A 67 -7.64 -39.04 -16.24
CA ARG A 67 -8.74 -38.71 -17.17
C ARG A 67 -9.47 -39.98 -17.58
N ASP A 68 -8.72 -41.02 -17.94
CA ASP A 68 -9.28 -42.30 -18.36
C ASP A 68 -9.93 -43.04 -17.19
N LYS A 69 -9.31 -42.99 -16.00
CA LYS A 69 -9.88 -43.47 -14.74
C LYS A 69 -11.24 -42.81 -14.46
N SER A 70 -11.29 -41.48 -14.50
CA SER A 70 -12.51 -40.72 -14.21
C SER A 70 -13.60 -41.00 -15.25
N GLY A 71 -13.25 -41.08 -16.53
CA GLY A 71 -14.19 -41.41 -17.61
C GLY A 71 -14.78 -42.81 -17.46
N GLY A 72 -13.94 -43.81 -17.16
CA GLY A 72 -14.38 -45.19 -16.94
C GLY A 72 -15.30 -45.33 -15.72
N LEU A 73 -14.90 -44.78 -14.58
CA LEU A 73 -15.72 -44.81 -13.36
C LEU A 73 -17.07 -44.12 -13.56
N ASN A 74 -17.13 -43.01 -14.28
CA ASN A 74 -18.39 -42.30 -14.53
C ASN A 74 -19.40 -43.18 -15.31
N LEU A 75 -18.93 -43.93 -16.31
CA LEU A 75 -19.80 -44.85 -17.07
C LEU A 75 -20.27 -46.04 -16.22
N ILE A 76 -19.39 -46.62 -15.41
CA ILE A 76 -19.74 -47.76 -14.53
C ILE A 76 -20.76 -47.32 -13.47
N TYR A 77 -20.50 -46.20 -12.79
CA TYR A 77 -21.42 -45.68 -11.78
C TYR A 77 -22.72 -45.16 -12.37
N SER A 78 -22.73 -44.66 -13.61
CA SER A 78 -23.98 -44.35 -14.31
C SER A 78 -24.84 -45.60 -14.49
N ARG A 79 -24.24 -46.72 -14.91
CA ARG A 79 -24.97 -47.99 -15.05
C ARG A 79 -25.38 -48.57 -13.70
N TYR A 80 -24.53 -48.47 -12.69
CA TYR A 80 -24.84 -48.93 -11.33
C TYR A 80 -26.02 -48.14 -10.75
N LEU A 81 -26.04 -46.83 -10.97
CA LEU A 81 -27.16 -45.98 -10.60
C LEU A 81 -28.48 -46.42 -11.26
N ASP A 82 -28.45 -46.87 -12.52
CA ASP A 82 -29.64 -47.38 -13.20
C ASP A 82 -30.20 -48.68 -12.58
N LEU A 83 -29.36 -49.47 -11.90
CA LEU A 83 -29.76 -50.72 -11.23
C LEU A 83 -30.21 -50.48 -9.78
N ASP A 84 -29.37 -49.79 -9.01
CA ASP A 84 -29.63 -49.44 -7.61
C ASP A 84 -28.88 -48.14 -7.25
N PRO A 85 -29.58 -46.99 -7.26
CA PRO A 85 -28.99 -45.69 -6.96
C PRO A 85 -28.38 -45.59 -5.56
N ASP A 86 -29.01 -46.22 -4.56
CA ASP A 86 -28.59 -46.18 -3.16
C ASP A 86 -27.32 -47.01 -2.97
N ALA A 87 -27.30 -48.24 -3.48
CA ALA A 87 -26.15 -49.12 -3.42
C ALA A 87 -24.96 -48.53 -4.19
N ALA A 88 -25.20 -47.88 -5.32
CA ALA A 88 -24.15 -47.21 -6.09
C ALA A 88 -23.47 -46.08 -5.30
N VAL A 89 -24.25 -45.21 -4.63
CA VAL A 89 -23.69 -44.12 -3.82
C VAL A 89 -22.96 -44.68 -2.59
N ASP A 90 -23.53 -45.67 -1.91
CA ASP A 90 -22.89 -46.29 -0.74
C ASP A 90 -21.62 -47.05 -1.12
N HIS A 91 -21.59 -47.65 -2.31
CA HIS A 91 -20.38 -48.25 -2.87
C HIS A 91 -19.31 -47.20 -3.16
N TRP A 92 -19.66 -46.09 -3.82
CA TRP A 92 -18.75 -44.97 -4.06
C TRP A 92 -18.15 -44.42 -2.76
N LEU A 93 -18.96 -44.24 -1.72
CA LEU A 93 -18.50 -43.74 -0.41
C LEU A 93 -17.52 -44.70 0.29
N ARG A 94 -17.62 -46.01 0.03
CA ARG A 94 -16.73 -47.02 0.60
C ARG A 94 -15.39 -47.12 -0.14
N GLU A 95 -15.45 -47.19 -1.48
CA GLU A 95 -14.28 -47.48 -2.31
C GLU A 95 -13.50 -46.23 -2.71
N SER A 96 -14.18 -45.11 -2.93
CA SER A 96 -13.57 -43.89 -3.48
C SER A 96 -13.07 -42.99 -2.35
N ARG A 97 -11.74 -42.82 -2.28
CA ARG A 97 -11.12 -41.70 -1.54
C ARG A 97 -11.60 -40.37 -2.18
N PRO A 98 -11.61 -39.23 -1.46
CA PRO A 98 -12.24 -37.97 -1.90
C PRO A 98 -11.64 -37.25 -3.14
N ASN A 99 -10.98 -37.97 -4.07
CA ASN A 99 -10.30 -37.43 -5.25
C ASN A 99 -11.13 -37.50 -6.55
N THR A 100 -12.37 -38.02 -6.56
CA THR A 100 -13.23 -38.04 -7.75
C THR A 100 -14.61 -37.41 -7.50
N PRO A 101 -14.68 -36.13 -7.06
CA PRO A 101 -15.95 -35.48 -6.72
C PRO A 101 -16.92 -35.38 -7.90
N ASP A 102 -16.40 -35.31 -9.13
CA ASP A 102 -17.20 -35.19 -10.34
C ASP A 102 -18.11 -36.41 -10.61
N ILE A 103 -17.72 -37.59 -10.12
CA ILE A 103 -18.54 -38.81 -10.22
C ILE A 103 -19.76 -38.68 -9.32
N LEU A 104 -19.58 -38.26 -8.07
CA LEU A 104 -20.68 -38.06 -7.13
C LEU A 104 -21.64 -36.97 -7.65
N VAL A 105 -21.11 -35.87 -8.19
CA VAL A 105 -21.91 -34.82 -8.85
C VAL A 105 -22.72 -35.40 -10.02
N SER A 106 -22.10 -36.21 -10.88
CA SER A 106 -22.75 -36.83 -12.04
C SER A 106 -23.84 -37.83 -11.65
N MET A 107 -23.61 -38.63 -10.61
CA MET A 107 -24.59 -39.57 -10.08
C MET A 107 -25.82 -38.85 -9.53
N PHE A 108 -25.63 -37.82 -8.70
CA PHE A 108 -26.74 -37.03 -8.15
C PHE A 108 -27.45 -36.18 -9.22
N TYR A 109 -26.74 -35.74 -10.27
CA TYR A 109 -27.35 -35.12 -11.45
C TYR A 109 -28.30 -36.08 -12.16
N SER A 110 -27.83 -37.28 -12.50
CA SER A 110 -28.64 -38.28 -13.22
C SER A 110 -29.79 -38.79 -12.35
N TRP A 111 -29.52 -39.06 -11.06
CA TRP A 111 -30.54 -39.51 -10.11
C TRP A 111 -31.64 -38.47 -9.96
N ALA A 112 -31.30 -37.19 -9.78
CA ALA A 112 -32.29 -36.13 -9.61
C ALA A 112 -33.21 -35.96 -10.83
N LYS A 113 -32.72 -36.21 -12.05
CA LYS A 113 -33.56 -36.18 -13.26
C LYS A 113 -34.60 -37.31 -13.31
N PHE A 114 -34.30 -38.43 -12.68
CA PHE A 114 -35.15 -39.61 -12.66
C PHE A 114 -36.08 -39.62 -11.44
N ASP A 115 -35.52 -39.39 -10.25
CA ASP A 115 -36.21 -39.32 -8.97
C ASP A 115 -35.55 -38.27 -8.06
N LEU A 116 -36.07 -37.05 -8.12
CA LEU A 116 -35.61 -35.90 -7.33
C LEU A 116 -35.79 -36.13 -5.82
N GLU A 117 -36.87 -36.79 -5.40
CA GLU A 117 -37.17 -37.01 -3.98
C GLU A 117 -36.15 -37.95 -3.34
N ALA A 118 -35.88 -39.07 -4.00
CA ALA A 118 -34.89 -40.03 -3.54
C ALA A 118 -33.48 -39.42 -3.51
N ALA A 119 -33.11 -38.65 -4.54
CA ALA A 119 -31.82 -37.97 -4.60
C ALA A 119 -31.65 -36.93 -3.47
N ILE A 120 -32.68 -36.12 -3.17
CA ILE A 120 -32.64 -35.16 -2.04
C ILE A 120 -32.51 -35.88 -0.70
N ASN A 121 -33.29 -36.95 -0.50
CA ASN A 121 -33.25 -37.73 0.74
C ASN A 121 -31.87 -38.37 0.97
N LYS A 122 -31.28 -38.98 -0.08
CA LYS A 122 -29.94 -39.54 0.02
C LYS A 122 -28.89 -38.47 0.27
N SER A 123 -28.93 -37.36 -0.48
CA SER A 123 -27.99 -36.24 -0.34
C SER A 123 -27.97 -35.67 1.09
N THR A 124 -29.14 -35.43 1.67
CA THR A 124 -29.26 -34.88 3.03
C THR A 124 -28.83 -35.87 4.12
N SER A 125 -28.92 -37.18 3.85
CA SER A 125 -28.47 -38.23 4.77
C SER A 125 -26.94 -38.43 4.82
N LEU A 126 -26.18 -37.86 3.87
CA LEU A 126 -24.73 -38.02 3.83
C LEU A 126 -24.07 -37.36 5.04
N THR A 127 -23.17 -38.09 5.71
CA THR A 127 -22.51 -37.63 6.94
C THR A 127 -21.45 -36.56 6.69
N SER A 128 -20.69 -36.68 5.59
CA SER A 128 -19.67 -35.71 5.18
C SER A 128 -20.30 -34.43 4.64
N THR A 129 -20.01 -33.29 5.29
CA THR A 129 -20.42 -31.96 4.81
C THR A 129 -19.96 -31.73 3.37
N ARG A 130 -18.73 -32.12 3.03
CA ARG A 130 -18.18 -31.97 1.68
C ARG A 130 -18.96 -32.78 0.65
N ASN A 131 -19.36 -34.01 0.98
CA ASN A 131 -20.11 -34.86 0.05
C ASN A 131 -21.55 -34.38 -0.10
N ARG A 132 -22.15 -33.85 0.98
CA ARG A 132 -23.45 -33.14 0.88
C ARG A 132 -23.39 -32.01 -0.13
N GLU A 133 -22.36 -31.16 -0.08
CA GLU A 133 -22.21 -30.06 -1.05
C GLU A 133 -22.05 -30.53 -2.49
N TRP A 134 -21.30 -31.61 -2.73
CA TRP A 134 -21.19 -32.17 -4.08
C TRP A 134 -22.49 -32.81 -4.58
N ALA A 135 -23.20 -33.54 -3.71
CA ALA A 135 -24.50 -34.13 -4.03
C ALA A 135 -25.54 -33.05 -4.35
N LYS A 136 -25.62 -32.00 -3.52
CA LYS A 136 -26.44 -30.80 -3.76
C LYS A 136 -26.14 -30.16 -5.10
N ARG A 137 -24.86 -29.97 -5.43
CA ARG A 137 -24.42 -29.42 -6.72
C ARG A 137 -24.95 -30.28 -7.88
N GLY A 138 -24.86 -31.61 -7.79
CA GLY A 138 -25.40 -32.52 -8.80
C GLY A 138 -26.91 -32.33 -9.02
N ILE A 139 -27.68 -32.35 -7.92
CA ILE A 139 -29.15 -32.18 -7.94
C ILE A 139 -29.54 -30.83 -8.55
N LEU A 140 -28.93 -29.73 -8.11
CA LEU A 140 -29.24 -28.40 -8.64
C LEU A 140 -28.84 -28.26 -10.11
N THR A 141 -27.75 -28.89 -10.53
CA THR A 141 -27.31 -28.91 -11.94
C THR A 141 -28.33 -29.61 -12.84
N ALA A 142 -29.04 -30.64 -12.34
CA ALA A 142 -30.08 -31.35 -13.09
C ALA A 142 -31.25 -30.45 -13.49
N TYR A 143 -31.49 -29.40 -12.70
CA TYR A 143 -32.59 -28.44 -12.86
C TYR A 143 -32.11 -27.04 -13.27
N ALA A 144 -30.92 -26.91 -13.85
CA ALA A 144 -30.34 -25.60 -14.21
C ALA A 144 -31.20 -24.72 -15.13
N GLY A 145 -32.17 -25.30 -15.86
CA GLY A 145 -33.15 -24.57 -16.69
C GLY A 145 -34.52 -24.34 -16.04
N ALA A 146 -34.71 -24.74 -14.78
CA ALA A 146 -35.95 -24.56 -14.04
C ALA A 146 -36.15 -23.10 -13.60
N SER A 147 -37.39 -22.74 -13.23
CA SER A 147 -37.69 -21.38 -12.79
C SER A 147 -37.03 -21.06 -11.43
N PRO A 148 -36.73 -19.78 -11.12
CA PRO A 148 -36.17 -19.41 -9.82
C PRO A 148 -36.98 -19.91 -8.62
N ALA A 149 -38.32 -19.92 -8.72
CA ALA A 149 -39.19 -20.41 -7.66
C ALA A 149 -39.11 -21.93 -7.47
N GLU A 150 -38.95 -22.68 -8.57
CA GLU A 150 -38.79 -24.14 -8.54
C GLU A 150 -37.44 -24.53 -7.93
N LEU A 151 -36.38 -23.80 -8.27
CA LEU A 151 -35.06 -24.01 -7.69
C LEU A 151 -34.98 -23.61 -6.22
N GLN A 152 -35.67 -22.54 -5.82
CA GLN A 152 -35.80 -22.16 -4.41
C GLN A 152 -36.50 -23.27 -3.61
N ALA A 153 -37.55 -23.88 -4.17
CA ALA A 153 -38.24 -25.01 -3.55
C ALA A 153 -37.33 -26.24 -3.40
N ILE A 154 -36.46 -26.51 -4.39
CA ILE A 154 -35.48 -27.61 -4.32
C ILE A 154 -34.39 -27.29 -3.27
N GLY A 155 -33.83 -26.08 -3.29
CA GLY A 155 -32.79 -25.65 -2.37
C GLY A 155 -33.22 -25.64 -0.90
N ALA A 156 -34.45 -25.20 -0.60
CA ALA A 156 -35.01 -25.24 0.74
C ALA A 156 -35.07 -26.67 1.32
N ARG A 157 -35.26 -27.66 0.45
CA ARG A 157 -35.32 -29.08 0.83
C ARG A 157 -33.94 -29.72 0.97
N LEU A 158 -32.91 -29.11 0.36
CA LEU A 158 -31.50 -29.49 0.51
C LEU A 158 -30.85 -28.92 1.78
N GLY A 159 -31.54 -28.01 2.49
CA GLY A 159 -31.11 -27.48 3.78
C GLY A 159 -30.07 -26.37 3.70
N ASP A 160 -29.99 -25.65 2.58
CA ASP A 160 -29.10 -24.49 2.43
C ASP A 160 -29.77 -23.19 2.89
N PRO A 161 -29.02 -22.26 3.50
CA PRO A 161 -29.52 -20.91 3.74
C PRO A 161 -29.79 -20.23 2.39
N GLU A 162 -30.89 -19.50 2.31
CA GLU A 162 -31.37 -18.80 1.10
C GLU A 162 -30.25 -18.02 0.38
N GLU A 163 -29.36 -17.40 1.16
CA GLU A 163 -28.24 -16.57 0.70
C GLU A 163 -27.10 -17.36 0.02
N SER A 164 -26.75 -18.56 0.53
CA SER A 164 -25.67 -19.40 -0.03
C SER A 164 -26.06 -20.07 -1.36
N LEU A 165 -27.36 -20.32 -1.56
CA LEU A 165 -27.91 -20.87 -2.80
C LEU A 165 -27.89 -19.83 -3.92
N VAL A 166 -28.24 -18.58 -3.59
CA VAL A 166 -28.34 -17.48 -4.55
C VAL A 166 -26.96 -17.16 -5.14
N ASP A 167 -25.92 -17.05 -4.31
CA ASP A 167 -24.56 -16.79 -4.78
C ASP A 167 -23.98 -17.99 -5.55
N GLY A 168 -24.07 -19.21 -5.01
CA GLY A 168 -23.55 -20.41 -5.68
C GLY A 168 -24.21 -20.71 -7.04
N PHE A 169 -25.51 -20.48 -7.15
CA PHE A 169 -26.28 -20.66 -8.38
C PHE A 169 -26.08 -19.54 -9.39
N ALA A 170 -26.07 -18.27 -8.94
CA ALA A 170 -25.76 -17.15 -9.80
C ALA A 170 -24.40 -17.35 -10.47
N MET A 171 -23.38 -17.81 -9.73
CA MET A 171 -22.05 -18.12 -10.27
C MET A 171 -22.08 -19.19 -11.36
N PHE A 172 -22.88 -20.26 -11.18
CA PHE A 172 -23.03 -21.31 -12.18
C PHE A 172 -23.77 -20.84 -13.44
N GLN A 173 -24.87 -20.09 -13.30
CA GLN A 173 -25.59 -19.51 -14.44
C GLN A 173 -24.72 -18.51 -15.20
N ILE A 174 -23.98 -17.66 -14.48
CA ILE A 174 -23.02 -16.73 -15.06
C ILE A 174 -22.00 -17.49 -15.91
N PHE A 175 -21.47 -18.61 -15.43
CA PHE A 175 -20.50 -19.42 -16.19
C PHE A 175 -21.09 -19.97 -17.49
N GLN A 176 -22.32 -20.51 -17.46
CA GLN A 176 -23.00 -21.01 -18.67
C GLN A 176 -23.28 -19.89 -19.68
N LEU A 177 -23.76 -18.74 -19.18
CA LEU A 177 -24.09 -17.59 -20.01
C LEU A 177 -22.86 -16.86 -20.54
N SER A 178 -21.72 -16.92 -19.85
CA SER A 178 -20.49 -16.19 -20.22
C SER A 178 -20.10 -16.36 -21.70
N SER A 179 -20.32 -17.55 -22.27
CA SER A 179 -20.04 -17.81 -23.68
C SER A 179 -21.25 -17.66 -24.61
N ALA A 180 -22.47 -17.79 -24.09
CA ALA A 180 -23.72 -17.83 -24.86
C ALA A 180 -24.39 -16.46 -24.96
N ASP A 181 -24.47 -15.74 -23.84
CA ASP A 181 -24.99 -14.40 -23.68
C ASP A 181 -24.22 -13.66 -22.56
N PRO A 182 -23.08 -13.04 -22.90
CA PRO A 182 -22.22 -12.38 -21.93
C PRO A 182 -22.85 -11.13 -21.30
N ILE A 183 -23.87 -10.53 -21.95
CA ILE A 183 -24.59 -9.37 -21.39
C ILE A 183 -25.49 -9.84 -20.24
N ALA A 184 -26.28 -10.90 -20.47
CA ALA A 184 -27.07 -11.52 -19.40
C ALA A 184 -26.19 -12.03 -18.25
N ALA A 185 -25.00 -12.55 -18.56
CA ALA A 185 -24.02 -12.95 -17.55
C ALA A 185 -23.53 -11.76 -16.70
N LEU A 186 -23.25 -10.60 -17.31
CA LEU A 186 -22.85 -9.38 -16.58
C LEU A 186 -23.98 -8.81 -15.71
N GLU A 187 -25.23 -8.88 -16.18
CA GLU A 187 -26.40 -8.47 -15.39
C GLU A 187 -26.55 -9.33 -14.13
N LEU A 188 -26.36 -10.65 -14.25
CA LEU A 188 -26.35 -11.54 -13.09
C LEU A 188 -25.14 -11.28 -12.18
N ALA A 189 -23.96 -11.06 -12.75
CA ALA A 189 -22.75 -10.74 -11.98
C ALA A 189 -22.92 -9.46 -11.14
N SER A 190 -23.69 -8.48 -11.61
CA SER A 190 -23.96 -7.25 -10.86
C SER A 190 -24.76 -7.48 -9.56
N LYS A 191 -25.46 -8.62 -9.45
CA LYS A 191 -26.27 -9.01 -8.29
C LYS A 191 -25.50 -9.83 -7.25
N VAL A 192 -24.24 -10.21 -7.54
CA VAL A 192 -23.39 -10.95 -6.59
C VAL A 192 -22.91 -9.98 -5.51
N GLU A 193 -23.28 -10.23 -4.26
CA GLU A 193 -23.00 -9.31 -3.15
C GLU A 193 -21.52 -9.33 -2.78
N ASN A 194 -20.90 -10.52 -2.75
CA ASN A 194 -19.50 -10.70 -2.41
C ASN A 194 -18.57 -10.05 -3.47
N PRO A 195 -17.78 -9.02 -3.11
CA PRO A 195 -16.95 -8.30 -4.07
C PRO A 195 -15.83 -9.12 -4.71
N ASP A 196 -15.28 -10.13 -4.02
CA ASP A 196 -14.22 -10.99 -4.56
C ASP A 196 -14.78 -11.95 -5.60
N GLN A 197 -15.93 -12.56 -5.29
CA GLN A 197 -16.63 -13.46 -6.21
C GLN A 197 -17.13 -12.70 -7.44
N ARG A 198 -17.71 -11.51 -7.25
CA ARG A 198 -18.15 -10.64 -8.34
C ARG A 198 -17.00 -10.28 -9.28
N ARG A 199 -15.83 -9.93 -8.75
CA ARG A 199 -14.63 -9.70 -9.57
C ARG A 199 -14.21 -10.94 -10.33
N HIS A 200 -14.18 -12.09 -9.67
CA HIS A 200 -13.81 -13.36 -10.31
C HIS A 200 -14.68 -13.66 -11.54
N VAL A 201 -16.02 -13.51 -11.42
CA VAL A 201 -16.91 -13.74 -12.58
C VAL A 201 -16.76 -12.70 -13.67
N HIS A 202 -16.53 -11.43 -13.34
CA HIS A 202 -16.23 -10.41 -14.35
C HIS A 202 -15.01 -10.80 -15.19
N SER A 203 -13.94 -11.30 -14.56
CA SER A 203 -12.78 -11.82 -15.27
C SER A 203 -13.16 -12.97 -16.22
N GLN A 204 -13.93 -13.94 -15.73
CA GLN A 204 -14.34 -15.11 -16.51
C GLN A 204 -15.24 -14.74 -17.70
N ILE A 205 -16.23 -13.86 -17.50
CA ILE A 205 -17.10 -13.40 -18.59
C ILE A 205 -16.27 -12.68 -19.66
N GLY A 206 -15.37 -11.78 -19.24
CA GLY A 206 -14.47 -11.09 -20.17
C GLY A 206 -13.60 -12.06 -20.98
N MET A 207 -13.04 -13.06 -20.31
CA MET A 207 -12.23 -14.12 -20.94
C MET A 207 -13.04 -14.93 -21.97
N GLU A 208 -14.22 -15.43 -21.61
CA GLU A 208 -15.07 -16.23 -22.50
C GLU A 208 -15.62 -15.42 -23.68
N TRP A 209 -16.02 -14.18 -23.44
CA TRP A 209 -16.50 -13.30 -24.50
C TRP A 209 -15.38 -12.98 -25.51
N ALA A 210 -14.18 -12.70 -25.02
CA ALA A 210 -13.03 -12.40 -25.87
C ALA A 210 -12.64 -13.54 -26.84
N LYS A 211 -13.01 -14.80 -26.54
CA LYS A 211 -12.80 -15.92 -27.47
C LYS A 211 -13.58 -15.78 -28.78
N LYS A 212 -14.72 -15.08 -28.75
CA LYS A 212 -15.63 -14.91 -29.90
C LYS A 212 -15.60 -13.49 -30.47
N ASP A 213 -15.64 -12.49 -29.60
CA ASP A 213 -15.74 -11.08 -29.99
C ASP A 213 -14.99 -10.17 -28.99
N PRO A 214 -13.67 -10.03 -29.15
CA PRO A 214 -12.85 -9.22 -28.23
C PRO A 214 -13.14 -7.73 -28.30
N LEU A 215 -13.51 -7.19 -29.46
CA LEU A 215 -13.82 -5.76 -29.60
C LEU A 215 -15.17 -5.41 -29.00
N GLY A 216 -16.19 -6.26 -29.18
CA GLY A 216 -17.46 -6.12 -28.48
C GLY A 216 -17.28 -6.17 -26.97
N ALA A 217 -16.46 -7.10 -26.47
CA ALA A 217 -16.13 -7.21 -25.05
C ALA A 217 -15.44 -5.93 -24.52
N LEU A 218 -14.37 -5.46 -25.17
CA LEU A 218 -13.66 -4.23 -24.76
C LEU A 218 -14.57 -2.99 -24.84
N GLY A 219 -15.43 -2.91 -25.85
CA GLY A 219 -16.41 -1.83 -25.99
C GLY A 219 -17.49 -1.85 -24.92
N HIS A 220 -17.86 -3.02 -24.39
CA HIS A 220 -18.80 -3.12 -23.27
C HIS A 220 -18.14 -2.75 -21.94
N ALA A 221 -16.82 -2.91 -21.77
CA ALA A 221 -16.15 -2.65 -20.49
C ALA A 221 -16.53 -1.29 -19.87
N ARG A 222 -16.66 -0.23 -20.67
CA ARG A 222 -17.07 1.12 -20.21
C ARG A 222 -18.45 1.21 -19.56
N ASN A 223 -19.33 0.24 -19.81
CA ASN A 223 -20.68 0.20 -19.23
C ASN A 223 -20.68 -0.46 -17.83
N ILE A 224 -19.56 -1.04 -17.39
CA ILE A 224 -19.40 -1.56 -16.04
C ILE A 224 -19.08 -0.39 -15.11
N SER A 225 -20.02 -0.05 -14.23
CA SER A 225 -19.98 1.13 -13.37
C SER A 225 -18.87 1.06 -12.31
N ALA A 226 -18.70 -0.10 -11.67
CA ALA A 226 -17.68 -0.31 -10.66
C ALA A 226 -16.27 -0.41 -11.29
N GLU A 227 -15.37 0.52 -10.92
CA GLU A 227 -14.00 0.60 -11.45
C GLU A 227 -13.25 -0.74 -11.37
N ARG A 228 -13.23 -1.35 -10.19
CA ARG A 228 -12.48 -2.59 -9.95
C ARG A 228 -13.03 -3.77 -10.75
N ASP A 229 -14.34 -3.84 -10.92
CA ASP A 229 -15.00 -4.93 -11.65
C ASP A 229 -14.76 -4.76 -13.15
N ARG A 230 -14.79 -3.51 -13.64
CA ARG A 230 -14.42 -3.16 -15.02
C ARG A 230 -12.98 -3.52 -15.35
N GLU A 231 -12.04 -3.17 -14.49
CA GLU A 231 -10.62 -3.49 -14.71
C GLU A 231 -10.37 -5.00 -14.66
N THR A 232 -11.06 -5.72 -13.77
CA THR A 232 -10.97 -7.19 -13.71
C THR A 232 -11.56 -7.86 -14.96
N PHE A 233 -12.67 -7.34 -15.48
CA PHE A 233 -13.26 -7.77 -16.75
C PHE A 233 -12.30 -7.55 -17.93
N LYS A 234 -11.70 -6.37 -18.04
CA LYS A 234 -10.67 -6.06 -19.05
C LYS A 234 -9.47 -7.00 -18.94
N GLN A 235 -8.99 -7.29 -17.74
CA GLN A 235 -7.89 -8.22 -17.53
C GLN A 235 -8.22 -9.64 -18.05
N GLY A 236 -9.45 -10.11 -17.87
CA GLY A 236 -9.93 -11.37 -18.44
C GLY A 236 -9.83 -11.39 -19.97
N ILE A 237 -10.29 -10.31 -20.62
CA ILE A 237 -10.21 -10.15 -22.09
C ILE A 237 -8.75 -10.15 -22.57
N LEU A 238 -7.93 -9.27 -22.00
CA LEU A 238 -6.54 -9.09 -22.43
C LEU A 238 -5.70 -10.34 -22.16
N GLY A 239 -5.95 -11.03 -21.04
CA GLY A 239 -5.31 -12.30 -20.71
C GLY A 239 -5.67 -13.40 -21.69
N GLN A 240 -6.94 -13.53 -22.09
CA GLN A 240 -7.36 -14.50 -23.11
C GLN A 240 -6.65 -14.27 -24.44
N LEU A 241 -6.71 -13.04 -24.94
CA LEU A 241 -6.11 -12.66 -26.22
C LEU A 241 -4.60 -12.87 -26.22
N GLY A 242 -3.92 -12.45 -25.14
CA GLY A 242 -2.48 -12.64 -24.99
C GLY A 242 -2.07 -14.12 -24.94
N ASN A 243 -2.94 -15.01 -24.46
CA ASN A 243 -2.64 -16.45 -24.40
C ASN A 243 -2.91 -17.17 -25.73
N THR A 244 -3.91 -16.73 -26.52
CA THR A 244 -4.23 -17.38 -27.79
C THR A 244 -3.43 -16.84 -28.97
N SER A 245 -3.25 -15.51 -29.03
CA SER A 245 -2.54 -14.85 -30.12
C SER A 245 -2.05 -13.46 -29.67
N PRO A 246 -0.80 -13.36 -29.17
CA PRO A 246 -0.21 -12.09 -28.78
C PRO A 246 -0.21 -11.03 -29.88
N THR A 247 -0.09 -11.42 -31.16
CA THR A 247 -0.12 -10.49 -32.30
C THR A 247 -1.50 -9.88 -32.52
N THR A 248 -2.57 -10.61 -32.20
CA THR A 248 -3.94 -10.07 -32.26
C THR A 248 -4.11 -8.87 -31.32
N LEU A 249 -3.41 -8.83 -30.18
CA LEU A 249 -3.41 -7.63 -29.33
C LEU A 249 -2.77 -6.43 -30.03
N LEU A 250 -1.78 -6.64 -30.89
CA LEU A 250 -1.11 -5.58 -31.63
C LEU A 250 -1.97 -5.07 -32.79
N ASP A 251 -2.67 -5.98 -33.48
CA ASP A 251 -3.60 -5.64 -34.58
C ASP A 251 -4.74 -4.71 -34.12
N LEU A 252 -5.15 -4.84 -32.86
CA LEU A 252 -6.22 -4.04 -32.28
C LEU A 252 -5.76 -2.66 -31.79
N LEU A 253 -4.46 -2.34 -31.78
CA LEU A 253 -3.96 -1.11 -31.15
C LEU A 253 -4.50 0.18 -31.74
N ASP A 254 -4.93 0.17 -33.01
CA ASP A 254 -5.48 1.35 -33.70
C ASP A 254 -6.97 1.57 -33.46
N GLU A 255 -7.63 0.66 -32.74
CA GLU A 255 -9.08 0.70 -32.55
C GLU A 255 -9.53 1.92 -31.72
N PRO A 256 -10.52 2.71 -32.19
CA PRO A 256 -10.93 3.94 -31.54
C PRO A 256 -11.47 3.77 -30.11
N VAL A 257 -11.95 2.57 -29.78
CA VAL A 257 -12.54 2.25 -28.47
C VAL A 257 -11.48 2.15 -27.36
N LEU A 258 -10.19 2.00 -27.72
CA LEU A 258 -9.10 1.78 -26.77
C LEU A 258 -8.48 3.10 -26.28
N GLY A 259 -8.46 3.28 -24.97
CA GLY A 259 -7.72 4.36 -24.32
C GLY A 259 -6.20 4.11 -24.28
N ARG A 260 -5.42 5.15 -23.93
CA ARG A 260 -3.95 5.06 -23.85
C ARG A 260 -3.48 3.94 -22.91
N GLN A 261 -4.12 3.79 -21.75
CA GLN A 261 -3.75 2.77 -20.78
C GLN A 261 -4.05 1.35 -21.28
N ASP A 262 -5.19 1.16 -21.96
CA ASP A 262 -5.54 -0.14 -22.53
C ASP A 262 -4.49 -0.56 -23.58
N ARG A 263 -4.07 0.36 -24.46
CA ARG A 263 -3.01 0.13 -25.45
C ARG A 263 -1.66 -0.23 -24.81
N LEU A 264 -1.27 0.46 -23.73
CA LEU A 264 -0.05 0.14 -22.98
C LEU A 264 -0.11 -1.25 -22.33
N ASN A 265 -1.26 -1.62 -21.76
CA ASN A 265 -1.46 -2.94 -21.17
C ASN A 265 -1.40 -4.04 -22.25
N MET A 266 -2.01 -3.80 -23.41
CA MET A 266 -1.99 -4.72 -24.56
C MET A 266 -0.57 -4.97 -25.06
N VAL A 267 0.21 -3.91 -25.28
CA VAL A 267 1.65 -4.01 -25.62
C VAL A 267 2.40 -4.77 -24.52
N GLY A 268 2.16 -4.44 -23.26
CA GLY A 268 2.77 -5.12 -22.11
C GLY A 268 2.59 -6.64 -22.16
N ILE A 269 1.34 -7.09 -22.34
CA ILE A 269 1.00 -8.52 -22.38
C ILE A 269 1.55 -9.17 -23.65
N ALA A 270 1.34 -8.56 -24.81
CA ALA A 270 1.76 -9.10 -26.10
C ALA A 270 3.28 -9.35 -26.14
N PHE A 271 4.08 -8.33 -25.79
CA PHE A 271 5.53 -8.43 -25.84
C PHE A 271 6.11 -9.30 -24.72
N THR A 272 5.46 -9.38 -23.55
CA THR A 272 5.85 -10.37 -22.54
C THR A 272 5.71 -11.80 -23.07
N ARG A 273 4.62 -12.10 -23.77
CA ARG A 273 4.36 -13.44 -24.33
C ARG A 273 5.27 -13.73 -25.52
N LEU A 274 5.35 -12.81 -26.49
CA LEU A 274 6.21 -12.95 -27.67
C LEU A 274 7.67 -13.04 -27.28
N SER A 275 8.15 -12.28 -26.29
CA SER A 275 9.55 -12.36 -25.88
C SER A 275 9.94 -13.71 -25.26
N ARG A 276 8.97 -14.47 -24.73
CA ARG A 276 9.21 -15.81 -24.17
C ARG A 276 9.23 -16.89 -25.23
N SER A 277 8.44 -16.75 -26.29
CA SER A 277 8.32 -17.76 -27.34
C SER A 277 9.20 -17.46 -28.56
N GLU A 278 9.24 -16.20 -29.00
CA GLU A 278 9.78 -15.73 -30.29
C GLU A 278 10.46 -14.35 -30.15
N PRO A 279 11.62 -14.26 -29.47
CA PRO A 279 12.24 -12.97 -29.12
C PRO A 279 12.67 -12.11 -30.34
N ASP A 280 13.19 -12.72 -31.40
CA ASP A 280 13.59 -11.99 -32.62
C ASP A 280 12.38 -11.40 -33.37
N TYR A 281 11.27 -12.14 -33.38
CA TYR A 281 10.02 -11.67 -33.96
C TYR A 281 9.44 -10.53 -33.12
N ALA A 282 9.50 -10.64 -31.79
CA ALA A 282 9.14 -9.56 -30.88
C ALA A 282 9.96 -8.28 -31.16
N LEU A 283 11.28 -8.37 -31.33
CA LEU A 283 12.09 -7.19 -31.66
C LEU A 283 11.71 -6.56 -33.01
N THR A 284 11.36 -7.38 -34.00
CA THR A 284 10.91 -6.90 -35.31
C THR A 284 9.60 -6.11 -35.16
N LEU A 285 8.60 -6.69 -34.50
CA LEU A 285 7.31 -6.03 -34.26
C LEU A 285 7.45 -4.75 -33.42
N ALA A 286 8.33 -4.73 -32.42
CA ALA A 286 8.56 -3.53 -31.62
C ALA A 286 9.06 -2.35 -32.48
N ARG A 287 9.92 -2.61 -33.48
CA ARG A 287 10.42 -1.57 -34.38
C ARG A 287 9.34 -0.98 -35.28
N GLU A 288 8.35 -1.80 -35.66
CA GLU A 288 7.25 -1.41 -36.54
C GLU A 288 6.21 -0.52 -35.85
N LEU A 289 6.13 -0.54 -34.51
CA LEU A 289 5.23 0.33 -33.74
C LEU A 289 5.56 1.80 -33.99
N THR A 290 4.63 2.55 -34.57
CA THR A 290 4.81 3.97 -34.93
C THR A 290 4.77 4.91 -33.71
N ASP A 291 3.96 4.59 -32.70
CA ASP A 291 3.90 5.34 -31.44
C ASP A 291 5.16 5.09 -30.59
N GLN A 292 5.91 6.15 -30.29
CA GLN A 292 7.16 6.07 -29.52
C GLN A 292 6.94 5.57 -28.08
N THR A 293 5.81 5.89 -27.45
CA THR A 293 5.48 5.44 -26.10
C THR A 293 5.24 3.94 -26.09
N LEU A 294 4.44 3.44 -27.03
CA LEU A 294 4.16 2.01 -27.17
C LEU A 294 5.42 1.23 -27.53
N ARG A 295 6.24 1.76 -28.46
CA ARG A 295 7.53 1.18 -28.82
C ARG A 295 8.47 1.04 -27.62
N ARG A 296 8.57 2.08 -26.79
CA ARG A 296 9.40 2.03 -25.57
C ARG A 296 8.87 1.00 -24.56
N ALA A 297 7.55 0.90 -24.40
CA ALA A 297 6.94 -0.11 -23.54
C ALA A 297 7.20 -1.53 -24.06
N ALA A 298 7.15 -1.75 -25.38
CA ALA A 298 7.49 -3.02 -26.01
C ALA A 298 8.94 -3.44 -25.71
N TYR A 299 9.91 -2.56 -25.97
CA TYR A 299 11.32 -2.83 -25.65
C TYR A 299 11.54 -3.10 -24.17
N GLN A 300 10.87 -2.37 -23.29
CA GLN A 300 10.95 -2.63 -21.84
C GLN A 300 10.55 -4.06 -21.50
N GLN A 301 9.47 -4.60 -22.08
CA GLN A 301 9.07 -5.99 -21.82
C GLN A 301 10.06 -6.99 -22.42
N ILE A 302 10.51 -6.77 -23.66
CA ILE A 302 11.47 -7.66 -24.33
C ILE A 302 12.75 -7.77 -23.50
N PHE A 303 13.36 -6.65 -23.14
CA PHE A 303 14.61 -6.65 -22.37
C PHE A 303 14.43 -7.15 -20.94
N SER A 304 13.28 -6.88 -20.31
CA SER A 304 13.00 -7.40 -18.97
C SER A 304 12.86 -8.91 -18.96
N GLU A 305 12.17 -9.50 -19.95
CA GLU A 305 12.04 -10.96 -20.08
C GLU A 305 13.37 -11.61 -20.48
N ALA A 306 14.11 -11.01 -21.42
CA ALA A 306 15.45 -11.48 -21.78
C ALA A 306 16.38 -11.49 -20.56
N ALA A 307 16.40 -10.41 -19.78
CA ALA A 307 17.29 -10.27 -18.62
C ALA A 307 16.88 -11.14 -17.41
N LYS A 308 15.63 -11.61 -17.35
CA LYS A 308 15.22 -12.64 -16.36
C LYS A 308 15.84 -14.00 -16.67
N ASN A 309 16.02 -14.32 -17.95
CA ASN A 309 16.59 -15.59 -18.37
C ASN A 309 18.12 -15.53 -18.35
N ASP A 310 18.70 -14.55 -19.03
CA ASP A 310 20.14 -14.32 -19.09
C ASP A 310 20.41 -12.81 -19.23
N PRO A 311 20.80 -12.12 -18.14
CA PRO A 311 21.06 -10.69 -18.17
C PRO A 311 22.29 -10.31 -19.03
N ARG A 312 23.24 -11.23 -19.25
CA ARG A 312 24.40 -10.95 -20.09
C ARG A 312 24.01 -10.99 -21.57
N GLN A 313 23.30 -12.04 -21.97
CA GLN A 313 22.76 -12.13 -23.34
C GLN A 313 21.79 -10.99 -23.65
N ALA A 314 20.96 -10.57 -22.69
CA ALA A 314 20.06 -9.43 -22.85
C ALA A 314 20.82 -8.12 -23.11
N LEU A 315 21.98 -7.93 -22.47
CA LEU A 315 22.84 -6.76 -22.67
C LEU A 315 23.49 -6.79 -24.07
N GLU A 316 23.99 -7.93 -24.51
CA GLU A 316 24.53 -8.12 -25.87
C GLU A 316 23.46 -7.85 -26.94
N LEU A 317 22.22 -8.34 -26.71
CA LEU A 317 21.08 -8.08 -27.58
C LEU A 317 20.77 -6.58 -27.66
N LEU A 318 20.76 -5.88 -26.52
CA LEU A 318 20.55 -4.44 -26.46
C LEU A 318 21.61 -3.67 -27.26
N GLU A 319 22.88 -4.07 -27.14
CA GLU A 319 23.99 -3.46 -27.89
C GLU A 319 23.90 -3.72 -29.39
N SER A 320 23.48 -4.93 -29.80
CA SER A 320 23.32 -5.29 -31.21
C SER A 320 22.33 -4.39 -31.97
N LEU A 321 21.43 -3.72 -31.25
CA LEU A 321 20.49 -2.75 -31.84
C LEU A 321 21.16 -1.44 -32.27
N ASN A 322 22.42 -1.20 -31.86
CA ASN A 322 23.20 -0.01 -32.20
C ASN A 322 22.46 1.31 -31.92
N SER A 323 21.72 1.38 -30.81
CA SER A 323 20.94 2.56 -30.41
C SER A 323 21.30 3.03 -29.01
N GLN A 324 21.97 4.19 -28.93
CA GLN A 324 22.36 4.78 -27.65
C GLN A 324 21.15 5.16 -26.78
N GLU A 325 20.04 5.56 -27.40
CA GLU A 325 18.80 5.86 -26.69
C GLU A 325 18.28 4.62 -25.94
N LEU A 326 18.24 3.47 -26.63
CA LEU A 326 17.79 2.21 -26.03
C LEU A 326 18.76 1.73 -24.96
N VAL A 327 20.07 1.84 -25.19
CA VAL A 327 21.10 1.51 -24.21
C VAL A 327 20.88 2.32 -22.93
N ASN A 328 20.75 3.64 -23.05
CA ASN A 328 20.53 4.52 -21.90
C ASN A 328 19.20 4.24 -21.19
N SER A 329 18.15 3.82 -21.91
CA SER A 329 16.83 3.59 -21.32
C SER A 329 16.62 2.20 -20.72
N HIS A 330 17.36 1.18 -21.15
CA HIS A 330 17.12 -0.22 -20.76
C HIS A 330 18.29 -0.91 -20.08
N ALA A 331 19.55 -0.52 -20.37
CA ALA A 331 20.71 -1.12 -19.71
C ALA A 331 20.63 -1.03 -18.17
N PRO A 332 20.07 0.02 -17.53
CA PRO A 332 19.98 0.06 -16.07
C PRO A 332 19.22 -1.10 -15.42
N ASP A 333 18.07 -1.52 -15.98
CA ASP A 333 17.34 -2.68 -15.42
C ASP A 333 18.12 -3.98 -15.63
N ILE A 334 18.72 -4.14 -16.82
CA ILE A 334 19.51 -5.32 -17.17
C ILE A 334 20.74 -5.43 -16.26
N LEU A 335 21.48 -4.34 -16.07
CA LEU A 335 22.68 -4.30 -15.22
C LEU A 335 22.36 -4.57 -13.76
N MET A 336 21.23 -4.10 -13.23
CA MET A 336 20.85 -4.41 -11.85
C MET A 336 20.47 -5.88 -11.65
N ARG A 337 19.99 -6.56 -12.70
CA ARG A 337 19.80 -8.02 -12.68
C ARG A 337 21.13 -8.74 -12.83
N LEU A 338 21.97 -8.27 -13.74
CA LEU A 338 23.31 -8.79 -13.97
C LEU A 338 24.15 -8.71 -12.72
N ALA A 339 24.11 -7.60 -12.00
CA ALA A 339 24.86 -7.38 -10.77
C ALA A 339 24.53 -8.38 -9.65
N LYS A 340 23.36 -9.04 -9.69
CA LYS A 340 23.02 -10.11 -8.74
C LYS A 340 23.73 -11.43 -9.04
N VAL A 341 24.24 -11.60 -10.25
CA VAL A 341 24.86 -12.83 -10.76
C VAL A 341 26.35 -12.62 -11.01
N ASP A 342 26.72 -11.48 -11.57
CA ASP A 342 28.07 -11.09 -11.99
C ASP A 342 28.22 -9.55 -11.85
N ALA A 343 28.52 -9.12 -10.62
CA ALA A 343 28.68 -7.71 -10.28
C ALA A 343 29.92 -7.07 -10.92
N GLU A 344 31.00 -7.84 -11.05
CA GLU A 344 32.25 -7.39 -11.68
C GLU A 344 32.01 -7.00 -13.14
N TYR A 345 31.38 -7.88 -13.91
CA TYR A 345 31.08 -7.60 -15.31
C TYR A 345 30.08 -6.45 -15.46
N ALA A 346 29.02 -6.42 -14.63
CA ALA A 346 28.04 -5.33 -14.66
C ALA A 346 28.70 -3.97 -14.38
N LEU A 347 29.64 -3.93 -13.43
CA LEU A 347 30.37 -2.72 -13.09
C LEU A 347 31.33 -2.30 -14.20
N ALA A 348 32.14 -3.23 -14.72
CA ALA A 348 33.07 -2.96 -15.80
C ALA A 348 32.34 -2.36 -17.00
N TRP A 349 31.21 -2.96 -17.39
CA TRP A 349 30.39 -2.47 -18.48
C TRP A 349 29.83 -1.06 -18.22
N ALA A 350 29.37 -0.79 -16.99
CA ALA A 350 28.82 0.51 -16.60
C ALA A 350 29.90 1.61 -16.59
N LEU A 351 31.12 1.30 -16.13
CA LEU A 351 32.24 2.25 -16.03
C LEU A 351 32.75 2.70 -17.41
N GLU A 352 32.64 1.86 -18.43
CA GLU A 352 32.93 2.26 -19.82
C GLU A 352 31.96 3.32 -20.37
N ARG A 353 30.83 3.56 -19.70
CA ARG A 353 29.75 4.46 -20.15
C ARG A 353 29.46 5.52 -19.08
N PRO A 354 30.03 6.74 -19.19
CA PRO A 354 30.00 7.73 -18.10
C PRO A 354 28.61 8.02 -17.52
N LEU A 355 27.57 8.13 -18.36
CA LEU A 355 26.21 8.38 -17.89
C LEU A 355 25.67 7.22 -17.04
N ILE A 356 25.87 5.98 -17.49
CA ILE A 356 25.35 4.79 -16.80
C ILE A 356 26.19 4.50 -15.56
N GLY A 357 27.51 4.59 -15.67
CA GLY A 357 28.43 4.47 -14.54
C GLY A 357 28.06 5.44 -13.41
N GLN A 358 27.89 6.74 -13.72
CA GLN A 358 27.47 7.72 -12.71
C GLN A 358 26.12 7.38 -12.06
N MET A 359 25.18 6.80 -12.81
CA MET A 359 23.85 6.45 -12.32
C MET A 359 23.83 5.19 -11.46
N LEU A 360 24.62 4.17 -11.81
CA LEU A 360 24.49 2.81 -11.27
C LEU A 360 25.66 2.34 -10.41
N PHE A 361 26.78 3.09 -10.38
CA PHE A 361 27.97 2.68 -9.64
C PHE A 361 27.62 2.29 -8.20
N ASN A 362 26.90 3.15 -7.47
CA ASN A 362 26.52 2.89 -6.09
C ASN A 362 25.64 1.65 -5.93
N GLN A 363 24.71 1.42 -6.85
CA GLN A 363 23.75 0.32 -6.77
C GLN A 363 24.43 -1.02 -7.09
N ILE A 364 25.32 -1.05 -8.09
CA ILE A 364 26.08 -2.25 -8.45
C ILE A 364 27.09 -2.57 -7.35
N ILE A 365 27.81 -1.58 -6.84
CA ILE A 365 28.76 -1.75 -5.75
C ILE A 365 28.07 -2.16 -4.44
N ALA A 366 26.90 -1.60 -4.13
CA ALA A 366 26.13 -2.04 -2.97
C ALA A 366 25.61 -3.48 -3.13
N GLN A 367 25.27 -3.90 -4.35
CA GLN A 367 24.90 -5.28 -4.65
C GLN A 367 26.11 -6.22 -4.49
N MET A 368 27.28 -5.80 -4.96
CA MET A 368 28.55 -6.51 -4.80
C MET A 368 28.91 -6.67 -3.32
N ALA A 369 28.82 -5.59 -2.54
CA ALA A 369 29.11 -5.61 -1.11
C ALA A 369 28.19 -6.53 -0.30
N GLY A 370 26.97 -6.82 -0.80
CA GLY A 370 26.07 -7.78 -0.19
C GLY A 370 26.48 -9.24 -0.40
N SER A 371 27.29 -9.54 -1.42
CA SER A 371 27.85 -10.88 -1.67
C SER A 371 29.30 -11.02 -1.21
N ASP A 372 30.13 -10.03 -1.50
CA ASP A 372 31.54 -9.96 -1.15
C ASP A 372 31.91 -8.49 -0.84
N LEU A 373 32.05 -8.20 0.46
CA LEU A 373 32.40 -6.85 0.91
C LEU A 373 33.84 -6.48 0.56
N GLU A 374 34.77 -7.44 0.63
CA GLU A 374 36.20 -7.18 0.41
C GLU A 374 36.42 -6.77 -1.05
N GLU A 375 35.83 -7.52 -1.98
CA GLU A 375 35.89 -7.19 -3.41
C GLU A 375 35.28 -5.80 -3.69
N ALA A 376 34.11 -5.50 -3.12
CA ALA A 376 33.46 -4.20 -3.30
C ALA A 376 34.30 -3.03 -2.75
N LEU A 377 34.95 -3.22 -1.60
CA LEU A 377 35.85 -2.23 -1.01
C LEU A 377 37.10 -2.04 -1.85
N ASP A 378 37.72 -3.12 -2.33
CA ASP A 378 38.92 -3.07 -3.17
C ASP A 378 38.67 -2.26 -4.44
N VAL A 379 37.53 -2.49 -5.10
CA VAL A 379 37.12 -1.74 -6.28
C VAL A 379 37.00 -0.24 -6.01
N VAL A 380 36.39 0.15 -4.89
CA VAL A 380 36.23 1.58 -4.55
C VAL A 380 37.53 2.20 -4.07
N ILE A 381 38.37 1.47 -3.33
CA ILE A 381 39.69 1.93 -2.89
C ILE A 381 40.61 2.18 -4.08
N ALA A 382 40.52 1.34 -5.13
CA ALA A 382 41.28 1.48 -6.36
C ALA A 382 40.92 2.76 -7.17
N LEU A 383 39.79 3.40 -6.89
CA LEU A 383 39.45 4.69 -7.52
C LEU A 383 40.42 5.80 -7.10
N PRO A 384 40.65 6.80 -7.96
CA PRO A 384 41.42 7.99 -7.61
C PRO A 384 40.87 8.69 -6.37
N GLU A 385 41.76 9.22 -5.54
CA GLU A 385 41.38 9.99 -4.35
C GLU A 385 40.49 11.16 -4.75
N SER A 386 39.24 11.13 -4.30
CA SER A 386 38.23 12.10 -4.65
C SER A 386 37.12 12.12 -3.61
N GLN A 387 36.35 13.21 -3.59
CA GLN A 387 35.14 13.28 -2.74
C GLN A 387 34.15 12.17 -3.10
N SER A 388 34.01 11.83 -4.39
CA SER A 388 33.17 10.73 -4.86
C SER A 388 33.60 9.39 -4.28
N ARG A 389 34.91 9.09 -4.24
CA ARG A 389 35.41 7.86 -3.60
C ARG A 389 35.00 7.75 -2.14
N VAL A 390 35.12 8.83 -1.37
CA VAL A 390 34.72 8.85 0.05
C VAL A 390 33.21 8.65 0.20
N GLN A 391 32.40 9.21 -0.71
CA GLN A 391 30.95 8.99 -0.73
C GLN A 391 30.58 7.53 -1.02
N HIS A 392 31.27 6.90 -1.97
CA HIS A 392 31.08 5.49 -2.30
C HIS A 392 31.43 4.58 -1.12
N LEU A 393 32.58 4.81 -0.46
CA LEU A 393 32.96 4.09 0.76
C LEU A 393 31.91 4.24 1.86
N GLY A 394 31.41 5.46 2.11
CA GLY A 394 30.39 5.70 3.12
C GLY A 394 29.10 4.94 2.83
N THR A 395 28.68 4.91 1.56
CA THR A 395 27.48 4.17 1.12
C THR A 395 27.61 2.66 1.34
N ILE A 396 28.76 2.07 0.99
CA ILE A 396 29.04 0.64 1.19
C ILE A 396 29.03 0.31 2.68
N VAL A 397 29.77 1.08 3.47
CA VAL A 397 29.93 0.82 4.91
C VAL A 397 28.59 0.97 5.64
N ALA A 398 27.78 1.99 5.29
CA ALA A 398 26.43 2.13 5.84
C ALA A 398 25.51 0.96 5.45
N ARG A 399 25.54 0.54 4.18
CA ARG A 399 24.73 -0.58 3.68
C ARG A 399 25.10 -1.88 4.39
N PHE A 400 26.39 -2.18 4.46
CA PHE A 400 26.89 -3.35 5.18
C PHE A 400 26.52 -3.32 6.66
N GLY A 401 26.63 -2.16 7.30
CA GLY A 401 26.27 -1.99 8.70
C GLY A 401 24.78 -2.16 9.01
N SER A 402 23.90 -2.20 8.01
CA SER A 402 22.50 -2.57 8.22
C SER A 402 22.31 -4.04 8.60
N GLU A 403 23.24 -4.91 8.20
CA GLU A 403 23.26 -6.35 8.49
C GLU A 403 24.33 -6.69 9.55
N ASN A 404 25.52 -6.08 9.46
CA ASN A 404 26.67 -6.35 10.33
C ASN A 404 27.20 -5.06 10.98
N PRO A 405 26.46 -4.45 11.93
CA PRO A 405 26.77 -3.12 12.45
C PRO A 405 28.13 -3.05 13.15
N THR A 406 28.51 -4.05 13.95
CA THR A 406 29.78 -4.05 14.70
C THR A 406 30.99 -4.09 13.78
N GLU A 407 30.95 -4.92 12.73
CA GLU A 407 32.02 -4.99 11.73
C GLU A 407 32.10 -3.70 10.92
N ALA A 408 30.95 -3.14 10.52
CA ALA A 408 30.88 -1.89 9.78
C ALA A 408 31.47 -0.70 10.56
N LEU A 409 31.31 -0.66 11.89
CA LEU A 409 31.94 0.35 12.73
C LEU A 409 33.48 0.29 12.66
N GLY A 410 34.06 -0.90 12.50
CA GLY A 410 35.50 -1.07 12.26
C GLY A 410 35.97 -0.55 10.90
N LEU A 411 35.07 -0.49 9.91
CA LEU A 411 35.37 0.02 8.57
C LEU A 411 35.27 1.55 8.47
N LEU A 412 34.78 2.23 9.51
CA LEU A 412 34.71 3.70 9.53
C LEU A 412 36.08 4.37 9.43
N ASP A 413 37.17 3.65 9.72
CA ASP A 413 38.53 4.16 9.56
C ASP A 413 38.97 4.28 8.09
N LEU A 414 38.26 3.64 7.16
CA LEU A 414 38.41 3.88 5.71
C LEU A 414 37.90 5.27 5.32
N LEU A 415 37.08 5.91 6.16
CA LEU A 415 36.53 7.23 5.93
C LEU A 415 37.38 8.29 6.66
N PRO A 416 37.87 9.32 5.95
CA PRO A 416 38.51 10.46 6.59
C PRO A 416 37.59 11.11 7.64
N PRO A 417 38.13 11.66 8.73
CA PRO A 417 37.35 12.44 9.69
C PRO A 417 36.57 13.56 8.99
N GLY A 418 35.25 13.63 9.24
CA GLY A 418 34.40 14.64 8.61
C GLY A 418 32.93 14.24 8.54
N GLN A 419 32.17 14.97 7.74
CA GLN A 419 30.71 14.81 7.65
C GLN A 419 30.30 13.40 7.21
N ILE A 420 30.93 12.83 6.17
CA ILE A 420 30.57 11.52 5.62
C ILE A 420 30.75 10.40 6.66
N ARG A 421 31.85 10.43 7.43
CA ARG A 421 32.07 9.45 8.51
C ARG A 421 31.00 9.58 9.59
N ASN A 422 30.65 10.80 9.98
CA ASN A 422 29.64 11.04 11.02
C ASN A 422 28.24 10.61 10.57
N THR A 423 27.85 10.90 9.32
CA THR A 423 26.56 10.47 8.76
C THR A 423 26.49 8.95 8.64
N THR A 424 27.56 8.32 8.12
CA THR A 424 27.67 6.86 8.02
C THR A 424 27.53 6.20 9.39
N THR A 425 28.21 6.73 10.40
CA THR A 425 28.10 6.24 11.79
C THR A 425 26.66 6.31 12.29
N GLY A 426 25.99 7.47 12.08
CA GLY A 426 24.60 7.65 12.48
C GLY A 426 23.64 6.68 11.79
N GLU A 427 23.83 6.41 10.50
CA GLU A 427 23.02 5.47 9.73
C GLU A 427 23.16 4.03 10.24
N ILE A 428 24.39 3.58 10.48
CA ILE A 428 24.68 2.25 11.04
C ILE A 428 24.00 2.10 12.40
N VAL A 429 24.24 3.04 13.31
CA VAL A 429 23.70 2.99 14.68
C VAL A 429 22.18 3.09 14.67
N SER A 430 21.58 3.88 13.78
CA SER A 430 20.13 3.99 13.63
C SER A 430 19.50 2.69 13.12
N SER A 431 20.13 2.05 12.13
CA SER A 431 19.69 0.74 11.65
C SER A 431 19.83 -0.33 12.72
N TRP A 432 20.96 -0.34 13.42
CA TRP A 432 21.20 -1.25 14.53
C TRP A 432 20.16 -1.08 15.64
N ALA A 433 19.83 0.15 16.03
CA ALA A 433 18.81 0.43 17.03
C ALA A 433 17.41 -0.12 16.68
N ARG A 434 17.04 -0.16 15.40
CA ARG A 434 15.76 -0.74 14.98
C ARG A 434 15.74 -2.27 15.04
N ASN A 435 16.88 -2.91 14.83
CA ASN A 435 17.00 -4.37 14.74
C ASN A 435 17.35 -5.01 16.09
N ASP A 436 18.29 -4.42 16.83
CA ASP A 436 18.75 -4.86 18.14
C ASP A 436 19.04 -3.64 19.04
N PRO A 437 17.99 -3.04 19.65
CA PRO A 437 18.14 -1.89 20.52
C PRO A 437 18.99 -2.18 21.77
N ALA A 438 19.07 -3.44 22.22
CA ALA A 438 19.82 -3.81 23.42
C ALA A 438 21.33 -3.75 23.16
N ALA A 439 21.78 -4.38 22.08
CA ALA A 439 23.19 -4.39 21.71
C ALA A 439 23.72 -2.98 21.38
N VAL A 440 22.95 -2.17 20.63
CA VAL A 440 23.38 -0.78 20.34
C VAL A 440 23.41 0.08 21.60
N THR A 441 22.50 -0.13 22.55
CA THR A 441 22.46 0.62 23.80
C THR A 441 23.71 0.34 24.63
N ALA A 442 24.07 -0.93 24.78
CA ALA A 442 25.30 -1.33 25.46
C ALA A 442 26.53 -0.70 24.77
N TRP A 443 26.59 -0.78 23.44
CA TRP A 443 27.68 -0.17 22.68
C TRP A 443 27.76 1.35 22.84
N ILE A 444 26.63 2.07 22.81
CA ILE A 444 26.59 3.54 23.03
C ILE A 444 27.19 3.89 24.39
N LEU A 445 26.84 3.16 25.45
CA LEU A 445 27.31 3.44 26.81
C LEU A 445 28.82 3.24 26.99
N GLU A 446 29.45 2.42 26.16
CA GLU A 446 30.90 2.21 26.15
C GLU A 446 31.69 3.33 25.43
N GLN A 447 31.00 4.22 24.71
CA GLN A 447 31.65 5.29 23.95
C GLN A 447 32.05 6.49 24.81
N SER A 448 32.91 7.36 24.26
CA SER A 448 33.25 8.64 24.88
C SER A 448 32.01 9.54 25.11
N PRO A 449 31.97 10.40 26.15
CA PRO A 449 30.82 11.27 26.43
C PRO A 449 30.40 12.17 25.25
N GLN A 450 31.37 12.62 24.44
CA GLN A 450 31.10 13.42 23.25
C GLN A 450 30.36 12.60 22.19
N LEU A 451 30.80 11.37 21.96
CA LEU A 451 30.17 10.48 20.98
C LEU A 451 28.81 10.00 21.48
N GLN A 452 28.68 9.64 22.77
CA GLN A 452 27.40 9.36 23.41
C GLN A 452 26.37 10.47 23.15
N SER A 453 26.75 11.73 23.40
CA SER A 453 25.86 12.88 23.19
C SER A 453 25.40 12.98 21.73
N SER A 454 26.34 12.84 20.78
CA SER A 454 26.02 12.89 19.35
C SER A 454 25.12 11.75 18.90
N LEU A 455 25.35 10.53 19.38
CA LEU A 455 24.58 9.35 19.00
C LEU A 455 23.17 9.39 19.58
N VAL A 456 23.05 9.76 20.85
CA VAL A 456 21.77 9.85 21.56
C VAL A 456 20.86 10.89 20.91
N SER A 457 21.41 12.04 20.48
CA SER A 457 20.65 13.02 19.70
C SER A 457 20.09 12.45 18.40
N ASN A 458 20.77 11.47 17.79
CA ASN A 458 20.37 10.89 16.50
C ASN A 458 19.43 9.69 16.65
N VAL A 459 19.70 8.78 17.60
CA VAL A 459 19.01 7.48 17.69
C VAL A 459 18.18 7.29 18.95
N GLY A 460 18.28 8.21 19.91
CA GLY A 460 17.56 8.11 21.18
C GLY A 460 16.04 7.98 21.00
N TYR A 461 15.46 8.74 20.07
CA TYR A 461 14.04 8.62 19.71
C TYR A 461 13.69 7.24 19.16
N ALA A 462 14.53 6.69 18.27
CA ALA A 462 14.30 5.39 17.65
C ALA A 462 14.37 4.26 18.68
N ILE A 463 15.31 4.35 19.63
CA ILE A 463 15.38 3.42 20.76
C ILE A 463 14.13 3.57 21.64
N ALA A 464 13.71 4.79 21.98
CA ALA A 464 12.51 5.01 22.80
C ALA A 464 11.22 4.49 22.13
N GLY A 465 11.10 4.62 20.81
CA GLY A 465 9.96 4.11 20.05
C GLY A 465 9.91 2.58 19.91
N THR A 466 11.05 1.89 19.99
CA THR A 466 11.14 0.43 19.88
C THR A 466 11.18 -0.27 21.24
N ASN A 467 11.90 0.31 22.20
CA ASN A 467 12.06 -0.22 23.55
C ASN A 467 12.24 0.93 24.57
N MET A 468 11.13 1.27 25.23
CA MET A 468 11.07 2.31 26.25
C MET A 468 12.01 2.04 27.45
N ASP A 469 12.21 0.78 27.83
CA ASP A 469 13.04 0.42 28.98
C ASP A 469 14.51 0.73 28.72
N LEU A 470 14.99 0.42 27.51
CA LEU A 470 16.36 0.73 27.10
C LEU A 470 16.59 2.24 26.97
N ALA A 471 15.61 3.00 26.48
CA ALA A 471 15.70 4.46 26.48
C ALA A 471 15.78 5.04 27.89
N ARG A 472 15.06 4.47 28.86
CA ARG A 472 15.18 4.87 30.28
C ARG A 472 16.53 4.48 30.89
N VAL A 473 17.13 3.35 30.47
CA VAL A 473 18.51 2.99 30.83
C VAL A 473 19.48 4.04 30.30
N LEU A 474 19.38 4.44 29.03
CA LEU A 474 20.21 5.52 28.47
C LEU A 474 20.06 6.81 29.28
N VAL A 475 18.84 7.22 29.61
CA VAL A 475 18.59 8.39 30.46
C VAL A 475 19.26 8.26 31.83
N THR A 476 19.37 7.06 32.40
CA THR A 476 19.94 6.87 33.74
C THR A 476 21.46 6.86 33.73
N GLU A 477 22.06 6.19 32.74
CA GLU A 477 23.50 5.94 32.68
C GLU A 477 24.30 7.06 31.98
N LEU A 478 23.66 7.86 31.11
CA LEU A 478 24.33 8.94 30.42
C LEU A 478 24.69 10.10 31.35
N PRO A 479 25.84 10.76 31.15
CA PRO A 479 26.18 11.97 31.88
C PRO A 479 25.23 13.13 31.54
N PRO A 480 25.02 14.09 32.47
CA PRO A 480 24.26 15.30 32.21
C PRO A 480 24.76 16.02 30.95
N SER A 481 23.89 16.16 29.96
CA SER A 481 24.18 16.79 28.67
C SER A 481 22.87 17.26 28.03
N GLN A 482 22.96 18.21 27.10
CA GLN A 482 21.78 18.65 26.35
C GLN A 482 21.13 17.48 25.59
N ALA A 483 21.93 16.55 25.05
CA ALA A 483 21.43 15.38 24.35
C ALA A 483 20.60 14.46 25.26
N ARG A 484 21.06 14.25 26.50
CA ARG A 484 20.33 13.49 27.52
C ARG A 484 19.01 14.19 27.89
N THR A 485 19.03 15.50 28.13
CA THR A 485 17.81 16.26 28.43
C THR A 485 16.82 16.20 27.26
N SER A 486 17.28 16.31 26.02
CA SER A 486 16.42 16.13 24.83
C SER A 486 15.85 14.72 24.70
N LEU A 487 16.61 13.67 25.03
CA LEU A 487 16.08 12.30 25.09
C LEU A 487 14.98 12.17 26.14
N ILE A 488 15.13 12.84 27.28
CA ILE A 488 14.11 12.82 28.35
C ILE A 488 12.79 13.39 27.85
N GLY A 489 12.79 14.56 27.20
CA GLY A 489 11.59 15.12 26.59
C GLY A 489 10.95 14.17 25.56
N GLN A 490 11.77 13.50 24.73
CA GLN A 490 11.28 12.51 23.75
C GLN A 490 10.64 11.27 24.42
N VAL A 491 11.31 10.72 25.43
CA VAL A 491 10.81 9.59 26.23
C VAL A 491 9.51 9.98 26.91
N THR A 492 9.46 11.14 27.57
CA THR A 492 8.25 11.64 28.23
C THR A 492 7.12 11.81 27.23
N HIS A 493 7.36 12.40 26.06
CA HIS A 493 6.34 12.60 25.04
C HIS A 493 5.74 11.26 24.58
N LEU A 494 6.58 10.25 24.32
CA LEU A 494 6.11 8.91 23.95
C LEU A 494 5.33 8.24 25.09
N MET A 495 5.78 8.40 26.34
CA MET A 495 5.05 7.89 27.50
C MET A 495 3.67 8.56 27.61
N VAL A 496 3.59 9.88 27.47
CA VAL A 496 2.32 10.64 27.53
C VAL A 496 1.31 10.16 26.48
N GLN A 497 1.77 9.83 25.27
CA GLN A 497 0.90 9.31 24.23
C GLN A 497 0.25 7.97 24.61
N SER A 498 0.95 7.16 25.41
CA SER A 498 0.46 5.86 25.89
C SER A 498 -0.33 5.96 27.19
N ASP A 499 0.24 6.60 28.21
CA ASP A 499 -0.29 6.79 29.56
C ASP A 499 0.34 8.03 30.21
N MET A 500 -0.43 9.10 30.25
CA MET A 500 -0.05 10.38 30.89
C MET A 500 0.32 10.22 32.36
N ASN A 501 -0.37 9.36 33.12
CA ASN A 501 -0.12 9.21 34.55
C ASN A 501 1.20 8.49 34.80
N SER A 502 1.50 7.45 34.03
CA SER A 502 2.81 6.80 34.07
C SER A 502 3.95 7.75 33.70
N ALA A 503 3.73 8.64 32.73
CA ALA A 503 4.69 9.68 32.36
C ALA A 503 4.94 10.68 33.50
N LEU A 504 3.88 11.12 34.19
CA LEU A 504 3.99 12.01 35.35
C LEU A 504 4.75 11.35 36.51
N VAL A 505 4.39 10.11 36.86
CA VAL A 505 5.08 9.36 37.92
C VAL A 505 6.57 9.21 37.61
N TRP A 506 6.92 8.91 36.36
CA TRP A 506 8.32 8.83 35.94
C TRP A 506 9.02 10.19 36.02
N ALA A 507 8.40 11.27 35.51
CA ALA A 507 8.94 12.62 35.61
C ALA A 507 9.20 13.02 37.06
N GLU A 508 8.27 12.74 37.98
CA GLU A 508 8.42 13.03 39.41
C GLU A 508 9.51 12.20 40.10
N SER A 509 9.81 11.00 39.58
CA SER A 509 10.87 10.13 40.10
C SER A 509 12.29 10.61 39.76
N LEU A 510 12.43 11.49 38.75
CA LEU A 510 13.73 12.04 38.36
C LEU A 510 14.28 12.97 39.47
N PRO A 511 15.61 13.03 39.67
CA PRO A 511 16.21 13.98 40.61
C PRO A 511 15.88 15.43 40.26
N ALA A 512 15.75 16.29 41.27
CA ALA A 512 15.49 17.71 41.06
C ALA A 512 16.59 18.37 40.21
N GLY A 513 16.19 19.07 39.14
CA GLY A 513 17.07 19.80 38.23
C GLY A 513 16.63 19.73 36.77
N PRO A 514 17.55 20.08 35.84
CA PRO A 514 17.55 19.86 34.39
C PRO A 514 16.36 19.16 33.78
N ASP A 515 16.45 17.87 34.03
CA ASP A 515 15.77 16.76 33.39
C ASP A 515 14.38 16.51 33.94
N ARG A 516 14.23 16.61 35.27
CA ARG A 516 12.92 16.50 35.93
C ARG A 516 11.98 17.58 35.42
N ASP A 517 12.48 18.82 35.36
CA ASP A 517 11.73 19.94 34.86
C ASP A 517 11.38 19.78 33.36
N GLU A 518 12.29 19.28 32.52
CA GLU A 518 12.02 18.99 31.10
C GLU A 518 10.90 17.95 30.92
N ALA A 519 10.96 16.87 31.70
CA ALA A 519 9.92 15.84 31.70
C ALA A 519 8.57 16.42 32.15
N LEU A 520 8.56 17.18 33.25
CA LEU A 520 7.34 17.82 33.77
C LEU A 520 6.77 18.84 32.77
N GLU A 521 7.60 19.67 32.13
CA GLU A 521 7.17 20.60 31.08
C GLU A 521 6.52 19.88 29.91
N THR A 522 7.07 18.73 29.51
CA THR A 522 6.50 17.89 28.45
C THR A 522 5.14 17.33 28.85
N VAL A 523 4.99 16.83 30.09
CA VAL A 523 3.70 16.36 30.63
C VAL A 523 2.69 17.49 30.66
N ILE A 524 3.05 18.65 31.23
CA ILE A 524 2.18 19.82 31.35
C ILE A 524 1.69 20.28 29.98
N SER A 525 2.59 20.40 29.00
CA SER A 525 2.26 20.88 27.66
C SER A 525 1.26 19.96 26.94
N ASN A 526 1.42 18.65 27.07
CA ASN A 526 0.49 17.68 26.49
C ASN A 526 -0.83 17.58 27.26
N MET A 527 -0.78 17.70 28.60
CA MET A 527 -1.96 17.70 29.46
C MET A 527 -2.86 18.88 29.15
N ALA A 528 -2.28 20.07 28.92
CA ALA A 528 -3.01 21.29 28.58
C ALA A 528 -3.92 21.15 27.35
N MET A 529 -3.58 20.28 26.40
CA MET A 529 -4.42 20.04 25.23
C MET A 529 -5.75 19.36 25.56
N ARG A 530 -5.81 18.61 26.68
CA ARG A 530 -6.96 17.81 27.10
C ARG A 530 -7.61 18.38 28.35
N ASP A 531 -6.80 18.69 29.35
CA ASP A 531 -7.21 19.03 30.71
C ASP A 531 -6.34 20.18 31.23
N VAL A 532 -6.85 21.40 31.09
CA VAL A 532 -6.10 22.61 31.46
C VAL A 532 -6.02 22.75 32.99
N ASP A 533 -7.08 22.39 33.70
CA ASP A 533 -7.14 22.53 35.16
C ASP A 533 -6.06 21.67 35.83
N HIS A 534 -5.94 20.40 35.42
CA HIS A 534 -4.85 19.54 35.94
C HIS A 534 -3.47 20.01 35.48
N ALA A 535 -3.31 20.51 34.25
CA ALA A 535 -2.03 21.05 33.79
C ALA A 535 -1.57 22.26 34.64
N LEU A 536 -2.50 23.14 35.02
CA LEU A 536 -2.23 24.30 35.88
C LEU A 536 -1.80 23.89 37.30
N LEU A 537 -2.37 22.82 37.86
CA LEU A 537 -1.98 22.29 39.17
C LEU A 537 -0.53 21.78 39.20
N LEU A 538 0.01 21.37 38.06
CA LEU A 538 1.38 20.88 37.94
C LEU A 538 2.41 22.00 37.74
N VAL A 539 2.04 23.18 37.27
CA VAL A 539 3.00 24.28 37.01
C VAL A 539 3.87 24.63 38.23
N PRO A 540 3.33 24.74 39.46
CA PRO A 540 4.13 25.05 40.65
C PRO A 540 5.20 24.00 40.98
N THR A 541 5.11 22.79 40.41
CA THR A 541 6.09 21.71 40.63
C THR A 541 7.41 21.93 39.89
N LEU A 542 7.43 22.82 38.89
CA LEU A 542 8.62 23.22 38.14
C LEU A 542 9.56 24.05 39.02
N GLY A 543 10.85 23.71 39.03
CA GLY A 543 11.82 24.23 40.00
C GLY A 543 12.22 25.70 39.86
N ASN A 544 11.81 26.42 38.81
CA ASN A 544 12.15 27.84 38.64
C ASN A 544 11.00 28.69 38.04
N SER A 545 10.96 29.97 38.38
CA SER A 545 9.91 30.90 37.96
C SER A 545 9.90 31.22 36.45
N GLN A 546 11.02 31.05 35.74
CA GLN A 546 11.08 31.25 34.29
C GLN A 546 10.38 30.12 33.54
N ARG A 547 10.60 28.87 33.98
CA ARG A 547 9.96 27.65 33.46
C ARG A 547 8.47 27.65 33.77
N GLN A 548 8.09 28.07 34.98
CA GLN A 548 6.69 28.27 35.34
C GLN A 548 5.99 29.26 34.39
N ARG A 549 6.60 30.43 34.13
CA ARG A 549 6.08 31.39 33.15
C ARG A 549 5.95 30.79 31.74
N GLY A 550 6.95 30.02 31.30
CA GLY A 550 6.90 29.30 30.02
C GLY A 550 5.76 28.29 29.95
N ALA A 551 5.56 27.50 31.01
CA ALA A 551 4.47 26.54 31.11
C ALA A 551 3.10 27.22 31.08
N TYR A 552 2.88 28.30 31.85
CA TYR A 552 1.65 29.09 31.77
C TYR A 552 1.39 29.62 30.36
N HIS A 553 2.43 30.17 29.71
CA HIS A 553 2.33 30.67 28.34
C HIS A 553 1.93 29.58 27.34
N ASN A 554 2.50 28.38 27.47
CA ASN A 554 2.20 27.23 26.62
C ASN A 554 0.79 26.69 26.86
N ILE A 555 0.37 26.56 28.13
CA ILE A 555 -0.99 26.16 28.51
C ILE A 555 -1.99 27.13 27.90
N LEU A 556 -1.79 28.44 28.11
CA LEU A 556 -2.69 29.47 27.61
C LEU A 556 -2.76 29.46 26.07
N SER A 557 -1.61 29.32 25.39
CA SER A 557 -1.56 29.16 23.93
C SER A 557 -2.39 27.97 23.44
N SER A 558 -2.25 26.81 24.08
CA SER A 558 -3.00 25.61 23.72
C SER A 558 -4.50 25.76 24.02
N TRP A 559 -4.85 26.41 25.13
CA TRP A 559 -6.24 26.62 25.52
C TRP A 559 -6.95 27.56 24.54
N MET A 560 -6.34 28.68 24.18
CA MET A 560 -6.93 29.64 23.24
C MET A 560 -7.20 29.05 21.86
N GLN A 561 -6.41 28.06 21.41
CA GLN A 561 -6.66 27.36 20.14
C GLN A 561 -7.96 26.53 20.18
N ARG A 562 -8.38 26.08 21.36
CA ARG A 562 -9.57 25.23 21.55
C ARG A 562 -10.79 26.03 21.99
N ASP A 563 -10.61 26.93 22.95
CA ASP A 563 -11.66 27.71 23.59
C ASP A 563 -11.07 29.02 24.14
N ILE A 564 -11.04 30.05 23.29
CA ILE A 564 -10.50 31.35 23.64
C ILE A 564 -11.36 32.08 24.68
N GLU A 565 -12.68 31.87 24.67
CA GLU A 565 -13.58 32.42 25.67
C GLU A 565 -13.30 31.88 27.07
N ALA A 566 -13.13 30.57 27.23
CA ALA A 566 -12.79 29.96 28.51
C ALA A 566 -11.39 30.37 28.99
N ALA A 567 -10.40 30.39 28.09
CA ALA A 567 -9.06 30.89 28.40
C ALA A 567 -9.09 32.35 28.89
N ALA A 568 -9.88 33.20 28.21
CA ALA A 568 -10.04 34.59 28.58
C ALA A 568 -10.74 34.75 29.94
N GLN A 569 -11.73 33.92 30.26
CA GLN A 569 -12.37 33.91 31.58
C GLN A 569 -11.41 33.48 32.68
N TRP A 570 -10.58 32.47 32.43
CA TRP A 570 -9.57 32.03 33.39
C TRP A 570 -8.54 33.12 33.68
N VAL A 571 -8.05 33.81 32.65
CA VAL A 571 -7.13 34.94 32.84
C VAL A 571 -7.74 35.98 33.78
N LEU A 572 -9.04 36.30 33.64
CA LEU A 572 -9.73 37.23 34.55
C LEU A 572 -9.85 36.73 36.00
N SER A 573 -9.84 35.41 36.20
CA SER A 573 -9.93 34.80 37.53
C SER A 573 -8.59 34.75 38.27
N GLU A 574 -7.47 34.87 37.54
CA GLU A 574 -6.13 34.87 38.13
C GLU A 574 -5.76 36.28 38.58
N THR A 575 -5.91 36.55 39.87
CA THR A 575 -5.64 37.87 40.44
C THR A 575 -4.22 37.92 41.00
N ASP A 576 -3.21 38.25 40.18
CA ASP A 576 -2.08 39.15 40.51
C ASP A 576 -0.82 39.01 39.61
N GLY A 577 -0.12 40.14 39.42
CA GLY A 577 1.28 40.19 38.99
C GLY A 577 1.56 40.26 37.48
N ALA A 578 2.85 40.23 37.12
CA ALA A 578 3.32 40.37 35.73
C ALA A 578 2.82 39.25 34.78
N LEU A 579 2.49 38.07 35.33
CA LEU A 579 1.95 36.96 34.56
C LEU A 579 0.53 37.26 34.05
N PHE A 580 -0.30 37.93 34.86
CA PHE A 580 -1.66 38.34 34.47
C PHE A 580 -1.61 39.34 33.30
N GLN A 581 -0.77 40.38 33.40
CA GLN A 581 -0.58 41.35 32.33
C GLN A 581 -0.14 40.69 31.02
N GLN A 582 0.86 39.80 31.06
CA GLN A 582 1.33 39.08 29.88
C GLN A 582 0.23 38.19 29.26
N SER A 583 -0.53 37.50 30.11
CA SER A 583 -1.65 36.64 29.70
C SER A 583 -2.77 37.45 29.05
N VAL A 584 -3.06 38.65 29.57
CA VAL A 584 -4.06 39.57 29.00
C VAL A 584 -3.67 39.99 27.58
N SER A 585 -2.43 40.45 27.38
CA SER A 585 -1.94 40.82 26.05
C SER A 585 -1.94 39.64 25.07
N GLN A 586 -1.58 38.44 25.54
CA GLN A 586 -1.58 37.23 24.73
C GLN A 586 -2.98 36.84 24.26
N VAL A 587 -3.97 36.81 25.16
CA VAL A 587 -5.38 36.54 24.81
C VAL A 587 -5.93 37.61 23.87
N ALA A 588 -5.70 38.89 24.17
CA ALA A 588 -6.16 39.98 23.32
C ALA A 588 -5.62 39.86 21.89
N SER A 589 -4.31 39.62 21.76
CA SER A 589 -3.65 39.50 20.46
C SER A 589 -4.17 38.30 19.67
N ALA A 590 -4.31 37.13 20.31
CA ALA A 590 -4.85 35.93 19.67
C ALA A 590 -6.31 36.11 19.24
N TRP A 591 -7.13 36.74 20.08
CA TRP A 591 -8.55 36.96 19.78
C TRP A 591 -8.73 37.97 18.65
N ALA A 592 -7.88 38.99 18.58
CA ALA A 592 -7.94 40.01 17.53
C ALA A 592 -7.63 39.48 16.13
N THR A 593 -6.86 38.40 16.02
CA THR A 593 -6.64 37.69 14.74
C THR A 593 -7.94 37.15 14.16
N TRP A 594 -8.88 36.74 15.00
CA TRP A 594 -10.18 36.22 14.57
C TRP A 594 -11.28 37.29 14.58
N ASN A 595 -11.32 38.12 15.62
CA ASN A 595 -12.34 39.12 15.84
C ASN A 595 -11.83 40.24 16.77
N LEU A 596 -11.34 41.32 16.16
CA LEU A 596 -10.84 42.50 16.87
C LEU A 596 -11.88 43.11 17.83
N ASP A 597 -13.14 43.19 17.43
CA ASP A 597 -14.19 43.81 18.25
C ASP A 597 -14.46 43.03 19.53
N ARG A 598 -14.42 41.70 19.46
CA ARG A 598 -14.51 40.85 20.66
C ARG A 598 -13.31 41.04 21.56
N ALA A 599 -12.10 41.11 21.02
CA ALA A 599 -10.89 41.35 21.79
C ALA A 599 -10.96 42.68 22.54
N VAL A 600 -11.33 43.77 21.86
CA VAL A 600 -11.47 45.11 22.47
C VAL A 600 -12.59 45.15 23.51
N ASN A 601 -13.74 44.52 23.23
CA ASN A 601 -14.84 44.42 24.20
C ASN A 601 -14.44 43.63 25.44
N TRP A 602 -13.73 42.52 25.27
CA TRP A 602 -13.20 41.75 26.39
C TRP A 602 -12.22 42.57 27.23
N LEU A 603 -11.25 43.26 26.61
CA LEU A 603 -10.33 44.16 27.31
C LEU A 603 -11.07 45.25 28.09
N SER A 604 -12.14 45.82 27.54
CA SER A 604 -12.92 46.87 28.22
C SER A 604 -13.57 46.43 29.54
N LYS A 605 -13.70 45.12 29.76
CA LYS A 605 -14.25 44.52 31.00
C LYS A 605 -13.18 44.27 32.06
N ILE A 606 -11.91 44.49 31.76
CA ILE A 606 -10.79 44.30 32.70
C ILE A 606 -10.68 45.52 33.60
N GLU A 607 -10.86 45.32 34.91
CA GLU A 607 -10.76 46.41 35.91
C GLU A 607 -9.32 46.85 36.17
N HIS A 608 -8.34 45.97 35.97
CA HIS A 608 -6.93 46.28 36.13
C HIS A 608 -6.42 47.16 34.97
N THR A 609 -6.42 48.48 35.18
CA THR A 609 -6.09 49.51 34.16
C THR A 609 -4.79 49.23 33.41
N GLU A 610 -3.71 48.88 34.12
CA GLU A 610 -2.41 48.63 33.47
C GLU A 610 -2.44 47.42 32.52
N ALA A 611 -2.97 46.27 32.96
CA ALA A 611 -3.12 45.09 32.11
C ALA A 611 -4.06 45.34 30.91
N ARG A 612 -5.15 46.07 31.13
CA ARG A 612 -6.07 46.49 30.07
C ARG A 612 -5.36 47.35 29.03
N ASP A 613 -4.62 48.36 29.47
CA ASP A 613 -3.93 49.29 28.58
C ASP A 613 -2.78 48.60 27.83
N HIS A 614 -2.06 47.67 28.46
CA HIS A 614 -1.08 46.81 27.79
C HIS A 614 -1.73 45.87 26.77
N GLY A 615 -2.90 45.32 27.08
CA GLY A 615 -3.70 44.54 26.15
C GLY A 615 -4.11 45.37 24.93
N LEU A 616 -4.66 46.56 25.14
CA LEU A 616 -5.05 47.48 24.06
C LEU A 616 -3.85 47.90 23.22
N ALA A 617 -2.72 48.24 23.85
CA ALA A 617 -1.49 48.58 23.15
C ALA A 617 -0.96 47.40 22.30
N SER A 618 -1.07 46.15 22.78
CA SER A 618 -0.65 44.97 22.02
C SER A 618 -1.41 44.78 20.70
N LEU A 619 -2.68 45.19 20.66
CA LEU A 619 -3.51 45.10 19.45
C LEU A 619 -2.99 45.99 18.32
N LEU A 620 -2.28 47.09 18.63
CA LEU A 620 -1.77 48.06 17.65
C LEU A 620 -0.66 47.51 16.75
N HIS A 621 -0.12 46.32 17.06
CA HIS A 621 0.80 45.58 16.21
C HIS A 621 0.11 44.75 15.12
N HIS A 622 -1.23 44.69 15.10
CA HIS A 622 -1.95 43.83 14.15
C HIS A 622 -1.99 44.45 12.75
N SER A 623 -1.57 43.68 11.73
CA SER A 623 -1.36 44.17 10.36
C SER A 623 -2.62 44.64 9.63
N SER A 624 -3.80 44.17 10.05
CA SER A 624 -5.09 44.44 9.42
C SER A 624 -5.90 45.59 10.04
N LEU A 625 -5.30 46.36 10.97
CA LEU A 625 -6.00 47.45 11.63
C LEU A 625 -6.34 48.58 10.65
N THR A 626 -7.58 49.04 10.68
CA THR A 626 -7.98 50.28 10.00
C THR A 626 -7.60 51.50 10.84
N GLU A 627 -7.51 52.67 10.21
CA GLU A 627 -7.29 53.94 10.93
C GLU A 627 -8.37 54.17 12.00
N THR A 628 -9.60 53.80 11.70
CA THR A 628 -10.72 53.96 12.64
C THR A 628 -10.56 53.04 13.85
N ASP A 629 -10.17 51.79 13.64
CA ASP A 629 -9.94 50.83 14.73
C ASP A 629 -8.75 51.23 15.60
N ALA A 630 -7.63 51.59 14.98
CA ALA A 630 -6.44 52.06 15.70
C ALA A 630 -6.73 53.33 16.50
N GLY A 631 -7.47 54.28 15.92
CA GLY A 631 -7.88 55.50 16.63
C GLY A 631 -8.78 55.22 17.83
N ARG A 632 -9.71 54.26 17.71
CA ARG A 632 -10.55 53.81 18.83
C ARG A 632 -9.73 53.17 19.95
N ILE A 633 -8.81 52.26 19.61
CA ILE A 633 -7.93 51.57 20.57
C ILE A 633 -7.02 52.56 21.30
N ILE A 634 -6.34 53.45 20.56
CA ILE A 634 -5.46 54.49 21.13
C ILE A 634 -6.23 55.40 22.10
N SER A 635 -7.46 55.77 21.75
CA SER A 635 -8.31 56.60 22.61
C SER A 635 -8.70 55.90 23.92
N ALA A 636 -8.81 54.57 23.91
CA ALA A 636 -9.20 53.76 25.06
C ALA A 636 -8.05 53.48 26.05
N ILE A 637 -6.80 53.70 25.65
CA ILE A 637 -5.63 53.57 26.54
C ILE A 637 -5.62 54.78 27.50
N GLU A 638 -5.52 54.56 28.81
CA GLU A 638 -5.45 55.65 29.80
C GLU A 638 -4.01 56.09 30.07
N SER A 639 -3.08 55.14 30.17
CA SER A 639 -1.66 55.37 30.41
C SER A 639 -1.05 56.27 29.31
N PRO A 640 -0.52 57.46 29.65
CA PRO A 640 0.09 58.37 28.67
C PRO A 640 1.29 57.74 27.96
N GLN A 641 2.05 56.91 28.67
CA GLN A 641 3.24 56.23 28.15
C GLN A 641 2.85 55.16 27.13
N LEU A 642 1.91 54.28 27.47
CA LEU A 642 1.43 53.23 26.56
C LEU A 642 0.67 53.80 25.38
N LYS A 643 -0.04 54.92 25.57
CA LYS A 643 -0.70 55.66 24.50
C LYS A 643 0.33 56.17 23.48
N LEU A 644 1.40 56.81 23.95
CA LEU A 644 2.48 57.28 23.06
C LEU A 644 3.18 56.12 22.34
N GLN A 645 3.46 55.02 23.05
CA GLN A 645 4.04 53.82 22.46
C GLN A 645 3.11 53.19 21.41
N GLY A 646 1.81 53.15 21.68
CA GLY A 646 0.80 52.65 20.76
C GLY A 646 0.69 53.51 19.49
N ILE A 647 0.70 54.84 19.63
CA ILE A 647 0.74 55.77 18.50
C ILE A 647 1.98 55.49 17.65
N SER A 648 3.16 55.46 18.27
CA SER A 648 4.42 55.16 17.56
C SER A 648 4.35 53.82 16.84
N THR A 649 3.87 52.77 17.50
CA THR A 649 3.74 51.42 16.92
C THR A 649 2.89 51.40 15.66
N TYR A 650 1.68 51.97 15.71
CA TYR A 650 0.77 52.00 14.56
C TYR A 650 1.31 52.90 13.43
N VAL A 651 1.85 54.07 13.79
CA VAL A 651 2.47 55.00 12.83
C VAL A 651 3.61 54.33 12.07
N MET A 652 4.53 53.65 12.77
CA MET A 652 5.67 52.96 12.16
C MET A 652 5.24 51.80 11.25
N GLN A 653 4.10 51.16 11.54
CA GLN A 653 3.54 50.08 10.73
C GLN A 653 2.92 50.62 9.45
N VAL A 654 2.05 51.63 9.55
CA VAL A 654 1.30 52.18 8.41
C VAL A 654 2.18 53.04 7.51
N ALA A 655 3.16 53.76 8.06
CA ALA A 655 4.10 54.59 7.29
C ALA A 655 4.88 53.83 6.20
N ARG A 656 4.99 52.50 6.31
CA ARG A 656 5.62 51.68 5.26
C ARG A 656 4.80 51.62 3.96
N TYR A 657 3.51 51.93 4.03
CA TYR A 657 2.57 51.78 2.92
C TYR A 657 1.71 53.03 2.68
N ASP A 658 1.48 53.86 3.71
CA ASP A 658 0.70 55.08 3.67
C ASP A 658 1.20 56.11 4.70
N ILE A 659 2.13 56.97 4.25
CA ILE A 659 2.72 58.03 5.06
C ILE A 659 1.70 59.09 5.48
N GLU A 660 0.70 59.38 4.65
CA GLU A 660 -0.28 60.43 4.93
C GLU A 660 -1.22 60.02 6.07
N THR A 661 -1.67 58.76 6.07
CA THR A 661 -2.42 58.19 7.22
C THR A 661 -1.58 58.22 8.50
N ALA A 662 -0.27 57.96 8.41
CA ALA A 662 0.63 58.06 9.55
C ALA A 662 0.75 59.50 10.10
N ARG A 663 0.92 60.51 9.23
CA ARG A 663 0.93 61.94 9.63
C ARG A 663 -0.39 62.39 10.26
N ALA A 664 -1.52 61.94 9.69
CA ALA A 664 -2.85 62.22 10.23
C ALA A 664 -3.02 61.68 11.65
N MET A 665 -2.54 60.46 11.91
CA MET A 665 -2.60 59.84 13.25
C MET A 665 -1.71 60.55 14.27
N ILE A 666 -0.49 60.98 13.89
CA ILE A 666 0.37 61.79 14.77
C ILE A 666 -0.34 63.09 15.15
N SER A 667 -0.87 63.81 14.15
CA SER A 667 -1.54 65.10 14.36
C SER A 667 -2.78 64.99 15.24
N ARG A 668 -3.48 63.84 15.17
CA ARG A 668 -4.70 63.59 15.92
C ARG A 668 -4.47 63.25 17.39
N PHE A 669 -3.38 62.55 17.72
CA PHE A 669 -3.18 61.97 19.05
C PHE A 669 -1.95 62.48 19.82
N ALA A 670 -1.01 63.19 19.18
CA ALA A 670 0.08 63.85 19.89
C ALA A 670 -0.46 65.01 20.74
N THR A 671 -0.16 64.99 22.04
CA THR A 671 -0.74 65.95 23.01
C THR A 671 0.20 67.08 23.40
N SER A 672 1.49 66.99 23.05
CA SER A 672 2.51 68.00 23.31
C SER A 672 3.38 68.23 22.07
N THR A 673 3.95 69.43 21.98
CA THR A 673 4.88 69.80 20.90
C THR A 673 6.07 68.85 20.81
N GLU A 674 6.60 68.42 21.95
CA GLU A 674 7.73 67.48 22.04
C GLU A 674 7.38 66.08 21.50
N GLN A 675 6.19 65.54 21.82
CA GLN A 675 5.72 64.27 21.25
C GLN A 675 5.52 64.36 19.74
N LEU A 676 4.96 65.49 19.28
CA LEU A 676 4.67 65.74 17.88
C LEU A 676 5.98 65.84 17.06
N GLU A 677 6.98 66.57 17.57
CA GLU A 677 8.32 66.63 16.98
C GLU A 677 8.99 65.25 16.97
N SER A 678 8.95 64.51 18.09
CA SER A 678 9.58 63.19 18.18
C SER A 678 8.98 62.16 17.22
N LEU A 679 7.65 62.09 17.11
CA LEU A 679 6.98 61.14 16.21
C LEU A 679 7.18 61.52 14.73
N ASN A 680 7.18 62.81 14.39
CA ASN A 680 7.48 63.27 13.03
C ASN A 680 8.93 62.98 12.64
N GLN A 681 9.88 63.15 13.57
CA GLN A 681 11.28 62.80 13.32
C GLN A 681 11.46 61.29 13.07
N GLN A 682 10.74 60.44 13.81
CA GLN A 682 10.72 58.99 13.55
C GLN A 682 10.13 58.66 12.17
N LEU A 683 9.07 59.37 11.75
CA LEU A 683 8.43 59.19 10.45
C LEU A 683 9.35 59.63 9.29
N GLU A 684 10.03 60.77 9.42
CA GLU A 684 11.04 61.25 8.44
C GLU A 684 12.19 60.26 8.26
N MET A 685 12.65 59.60 9.33
CA MET A 685 13.68 58.55 9.22
C MET A 685 13.21 57.35 8.40
N ILE A 686 11.92 56.98 8.45
CA ILE A 686 11.37 55.91 7.60
C ILE A 686 11.27 56.39 6.15
N GLU A 687 10.75 57.60 5.94
CA GLU A 687 10.63 58.22 4.62
C GLU A 687 11.99 58.31 3.91
N SER A 688 13.07 58.55 4.65
CA SER A 688 14.43 58.59 4.10
C SER A 688 15.04 57.22 3.74
N ARG A 689 14.43 56.11 4.16
CA ARG A 689 14.91 54.73 3.92
C ARG A 689 14.22 54.02 2.76
N PHE A 690 13.17 54.63 2.20
CA PHE A 690 12.43 54.19 1.03
C PHE A 690 12.58 55.23 -0.08
#